data_AF-A0A540X751-F1
#
_entry.id   AF-A0A540X751-F1
#
_cell.length_a   1.000
_cell.length_b   1.000
_cell.length_c   1.000
_cell.angle_alpha   90.00
_cell.angle_beta   90.00
_cell.angle_gamma   90.00
#
_symmetry.space_group_name_H-M   'P 1'
#
loop_
_entity.id
_entity.type
_entity.pdbx_description
1 polymer ?
#
loop_
_entity_poly.entity_id
_entity_poly.type
_entity_poly.pdbx_seq_one_letter_code
_entity_poly.pdbx_strand_id
1 'polypeptide(L)'
;MESSSRQCRGASQWLLVAALFVSVTACKQEPPAPPPAPPPPVAAVEPEDPPFPEQALPLPAEVAQVAAEPAKPPEPPFTGDLPALRKRGVLRVLVEGTDEDFLPRQGTPRSQDRALLERFAEKHGMSVEFLAMERFDQLIPSLREGRGDVIAADLTVTPERSKDLAFTRPLALVNEVVVGKRGAAGLPRKPEELAGRAVHVRASSTFAASLAALAKEKASGLTIEPVPESTDSEELAWKVSRGEVPLTVVDSHLLAAIETYNPDVEGLFPIAEKRALAWAVRPENPALRGALDAFLVERALTDHREQRFTGDLDAIRKRGVLRVLTRNSPVTYFLHRGDQAGFDYEMAKLAAAALKVRLEVVVPPSYEELLTWLKEGRGDVVAAALTVTPERQREVAFSRPYLFVDEVIVQRAGAPKLESLAALKGQAVHVRRSSSHFATLKDASTQHGFTVVEAPEDQDAETLIDQVARGEIPFTVTDSHILAAERVYRDDVEAGVTLPGQGPRAGTEGHHGIAFAVRPQNVKLRAFLDGFVQKTYRGTEYNLARRRYFEGHRSEAPATTEEAVLTGAISPYDVLVQSYSQRYGLDWRLMVAQMFQESRFDPRARSWVGAQGLFQVMPGTGKELGFRKLEDPEQGIHAGVKYMHQLIGRIAPEIPFKQRLRFALASYNAGLGHVLDARRLAQEQGWDPNRWFGNVEKAMLLLEKPQHYRRARHGYCRGSEPVKYVSEIQTRYGNYIAVVQH
;
A
#
# COMPACT_ATOMS: atom_id res chain seq x y z
N MET A 1 64.48 17.78 -24.17
CA MET A 1 65.59 16.81 -24.01
C MET A 1 65.01 15.61 -23.31
N GLU A 2 65.00 14.37 -23.78
CA GLU A 2 65.41 13.57 -24.96
C GLU A 2 64.74 12.21 -24.67
N SER A 3 64.35 11.31 -25.55
CA SER A 3 64.51 11.01 -26.97
C SER A 3 63.42 9.94 -27.28
N SER A 4 63.09 9.43 -28.46
CA SER A 4 63.60 9.50 -29.81
C SER A 4 62.52 8.89 -30.73
N SER A 5 62.58 9.26 -32.01
CA SER A 5 62.11 8.51 -33.19
C SER A 5 60.60 8.49 -33.50
N ARG A 6 60.24 9.03 -34.67
CA ARG A 6 60.13 8.29 -35.93
C ARG A 6 59.62 9.20 -37.04
N GLN A 7 60.16 9.04 -38.25
CA GLN A 7 59.70 9.73 -39.44
C GLN A 7 59.75 8.79 -40.65
N CYS A 8 58.97 9.19 -41.65
CA CYS A 8 58.86 8.75 -43.03
C CYS A 8 57.80 7.67 -43.29
N ARG A 9 56.64 8.05 -43.84
CA ARG A 9 56.32 8.45 -45.25
C ARG A 9 56.27 7.18 -46.13
N GLY A 10 55.27 6.94 -46.98
CA GLY A 10 54.23 7.81 -47.51
C GLY A 10 53.04 7.02 -48.06
N ALA A 11 52.02 7.79 -48.43
CA ALA A 11 50.69 7.38 -48.81
C ALA A 11 50.59 6.81 -50.24
N SER A 12 49.54 6.02 -50.48
CA SER A 12 48.78 5.99 -51.74
C SER A 12 47.41 5.36 -51.48
N GLN A 13 46.46 5.65 -52.36
CA GLN A 13 45.04 5.88 -52.09
C GLN A 13 44.19 4.85 -52.88
N TRP A 14 42.98 4.54 -52.38
CA TRP A 14 41.85 3.83 -53.04
C TRP A 14 41.95 2.31 -53.32
N LEU A 15 41.03 1.50 -52.76
CA LEU A 15 39.87 0.90 -53.46
C LEU A 15 39.12 -0.18 -52.64
N LEU A 16 37.90 -0.44 -53.10
CA LEU A 16 36.76 -1.20 -52.58
C LEU A 16 36.97 -2.69 -52.22
N VAL A 17 36.04 -3.13 -51.37
CA VAL A 17 35.76 -4.49 -50.86
C VAL A 17 34.99 -5.34 -51.89
N ALA A 18 35.39 -6.60 -52.07
CA ALA A 18 34.51 -7.75 -52.36
C ALA A 18 35.23 -9.09 -52.07
N ALA A 19 34.42 -10.12 -51.82
CA ALA A 19 34.69 -11.40 -51.17
C ALA A 19 35.39 -12.49 -52.02
N LEU A 20 35.97 -13.52 -51.36
CA LEU A 20 35.50 -14.93 -51.33
C LEU A 20 36.60 -15.92 -50.83
N PHE A 21 36.19 -16.86 -49.96
CA PHE A 21 36.58 -18.27 -49.77
C PHE A 21 38.06 -18.72 -49.67
N VAL A 22 38.37 -19.58 -48.69
CA VAL A 22 38.67 -21.02 -48.89
C VAL A 22 38.82 -21.75 -47.54
N SER A 23 38.35 -22.99 -47.57
CA SER A 23 38.24 -24.07 -46.60
C SER A 23 39.49 -24.44 -45.79
N VAL A 24 39.27 -24.99 -44.58
CA VAL A 24 40.22 -25.90 -43.92
C VAL A 24 39.48 -27.11 -43.37
N THR A 25 39.98 -28.28 -43.75
CA THR A 25 39.54 -29.63 -43.38
C THR A 25 39.94 -30.01 -41.97
N ALA A 26 39.08 -30.84 -41.38
CA ALA A 26 39.09 -31.35 -40.01
C ALA A 26 40.17 -32.40 -39.73
N CYS A 27 40.63 -32.43 -38.47
CA CYS A 27 41.03 -33.66 -37.79
C CYS A 27 40.49 -33.65 -36.35
N LYS A 28 39.96 -34.81 -35.96
CA LYS A 28 39.00 -35.08 -34.87
C LYS A 28 39.63 -35.03 -33.46
N GLN A 29 38.98 -34.31 -32.55
CA GLN A 29 38.85 -34.70 -31.14
C GLN A 29 37.40 -34.43 -30.73
N GLU A 30 36.69 -35.48 -30.31
CA GLU A 30 35.30 -35.37 -29.85
C GLU A 30 35.22 -34.59 -28.53
N PRO A 31 34.31 -33.61 -28.42
CA PRO A 31 34.01 -32.96 -27.15
C PRO A 31 33.25 -33.95 -26.24
N PRO A 32 33.42 -33.86 -24.90
CA PRO A 32 32.67 -34.69 -23.97
C PRO A 32 31.16 -34.45 -24.14
N ALA A 33 30.38 -35.53 -24.07
CA ALA A 33 28.95 -35.52 -24.28
C ALA A 33 28.27 -34.46 -23.39
N PRO A 34 27.29 -33.69 -23.92
CA PRO A 34 26.49 -32.80 -23.10
C PRO A 34 25.77 -33.59 -22.00
N PRO A 35 25.54 -33.00 -20.82
CA PRO A 35 24.74 -33.66 -19.79
C PRO A 35 23.38 -34.03 -20.37
N PRO A 36 22.79 -35.17 -19.97
CA PRO A 36 21.50 -35.59 -20.48
C PRO A 36 20.48 -34.48 -20.25
N ALA A 37 19.62 -34.27 -21.24
CA ALA A 37 18.50 -33.34 -21.12
C ALA A 37 17.72 -33.65 -19.82
N PRO A 38 17.27 -32.62 -19.08
CA PRO A 38 16.36 -32.87 -17.97
C PRO A 38 15.19 -33.71 -18.50
N PRO A 39 14.69 -34.68 -17.71
CA PRO A 39 13.55 -35.46 -18.13
C PRO A 39 12.42 -34.50 -18.53
N PRO A 40 11.59 -34.85 -19.53
CA PRO A 40 10.38 -34.08 -19.80
C PRO A 40 9.62 -33.92 -18.49
N PRO A 41 8.91 -32.79 -18.26
CA PRO A 41 8.07 -32.65 -17.09
C PRO A 41 7.20 -33.90 -17.00
N VAL A 42 7.39 -34.67 -15.94
CA VAL A 42 6.46 -35.73 -15.58
C VAL A 42 5.15 -34.99 -15.45
N ALA A 43 4.22 -35.23 -16.38
CA ALA A 43 2.85 -34.81 -16.20
C ALA A 43 2.48 -35.23 -14.78
N ALA A 44 1.98 -34.30 -13.97
CA ALA A 44 1.39 -34.67 -12.72
C ALA A 44 0.39 -35.79 -13.04
N VAL A 45 0.72 -37.01 -12.65
CA VAL A 45 -0.25 -38.07 -12.59
C VAL A 45 -1.17 -37.60 -11.49
N GLU A 46 -2.34 -37.10 -11.88
CA GLU A 46 -3.45 -36.94 -10.96
C GLU A 46 -3.58 -38.29 -10.22
N PRO A 47 -3.68 -38.29 -8.88
CA PRO A 47 -4.04 -39.52 -8.21
C PRO A 47 -5.33 -40.01 -8.85
N GLU A 48 -5.35 -41.27 -9.32
CA GLU A 48 -6.59 -41.88 -9.79
C GLU A 48 -7.64 -41.71 -8.68
N ASP A 49 -8.76 -41.09 -9.04
CA ASP A 49 -9.92 -41.06 -8.16
C ASP A 49 -10.23 -42.51 -7.75
N PRO A 50 -10.40 -42.81 -6.45
CA PRO A 50 -10.83 -44.13 -6.06
C PRO A 50 -12.16 -44.45 -6.77
N PRO A 51 -12.36 -45.69 -7.25
CA PRO A 51 -13.61 -46.04 -7.90
C PRO A 51 -14.78 -45.72 -6.99
N PHE A 52 -15.74 -44.95 -7.49
CA PHE A 52 -17.01 -44.70 -6.81
C PHE A 52 -17.60 -46.05 -6.39
N PRO A 53 -17.86 -46.29 -5.09
CA PRO A 53 -18.55 -47.51 -4.69
C PRO A 53 -19.97 -47.47 -5.28
N GLU A 54 -20.28 -48.44 -6.12
CA GLU A 54 -21.60 -48.64 -6.77
C GLU A 54 -22.70 -49.09 -5.76
N GLN A 55 -22.46 -48.91 -4.47
CA GLN A 55 -23.43 -49.18 -3.41
C GLN A 55 -23.47 -47.99 -2.46
N ALA A 56 -24.65 -47.36 -2.41
CA ALA A 56 -24.96 -46.31 -1.46
C ALA A 56 -24.68 -46.82 -0.04
N LEU A 57 -23.65 -46.27 0.60
CA LEU A 57 -23.48 -46.42 2.04
C LEU A 57 -24.70 -45.77 2.71
N PRO A 58 -25.38 -46.46 3.64
CA PRO A 58 -26.46 -45.83 4.37
C PRO A 58 -25.88 -44.65 5.15
N LEU A 59 -26.46 -43.47 4.93
CA LEU A 59 -26.14 -42.28 5.71
C LEU A 59 -26.29 -42.62 7.21
N PRO A 60 -25.30 -42.30 8.06
CA PRO A 60 -25.49 -42.34 9.49
C PRO A 60 -26.72 -41.48 9.82
N ALA A 61 -27.64 -42.03 10.61
CA ALA A 61 -28.87 -41.34 11.01
C ALA A 61 -28.62 -40.04 11.84
N GLU A 62 -27.36 -39.65 12.06
CA GLU A 62 -26.95 -38.47 12.81
C GLU A 62 -26.45 -37.29 11.95
N VAL A 63 -26.49 -37.36 10.61
CA VAL A 63 -26.24 -36.18 9.75
C VAL A 63 -27.53 -35.61 9.14
N ALA A 64 -28.69 -36.21 9.46
CA ALA A 64 -29.98 -35.57 9.23
C ALA A 64 -30.26 -34.63 10.41
N GLN A 65 -30.34 -33.33 10.12
CA GLN A 65 -30.56 -32.19 11.04
C GLN A 65 -29.29 -31.55 11.61
N VAL A 66 -28.48 -30.92 10.75
CA VAL A 66 -28.02 -29.58 11.12
C VAL A 66 -29.26 -28.70 11.03
N ALA A 67 -30.01 -28.59 12.12
CA ALA A 67 -31.01 -27.56 12.25
C ALA A 67 -30.27 -26.24 12.02
N ALA A 68 -30.70 -25.45 11.03
CA ALA A 68 -30.31 -24.06 10.92
C ALA A 68 -30.46 -23.46 12.33
N GLU A 69 -29.40 -22.84 12.87
CA GLU A 69 -29.54 -22.06 14.09
C GLU A 69 -30.76 -21.14 13.89
N PRO A 70 -31.70 -21.08 14.85
CA PRO A 70 -32.87 -20.24 14.70
C PRO A 70 -32.38 -18.81 14.39
N ALA A 71 -32.85 -18.26 13.27
CA ALA A 71 -32.50 -16.93 12.82
C ALA A 71 -32.61 -15.98 14.02
N LYS A 72 -31.51 -15.30 14.36
CA LYS A 72 -31.53 -14.31 15.45
C LYS A 72 -32.69 -13.35 15.18
N PRO A 73 -33.53 -13.06 16.19
CA PRO A 73 -34.61 -12.10 15.99
C PRO A 73 -34.02 -10.78 15.49
N PRO A 74 -34.62 -10.14 14.47
CA PRO A 74 -34.06 -8.95 13.87
C PRO A 74 -33.88 -7.88 14.94
N GLU A 75 -32.67 -7.31 15.01
CA GLU A 75 -32.39 -6.23 15.95
C GLU A 75 -33.38 -5.07 15.74
N PRO A 76 -33.77 -4.37 16.81
CA PRO A 76 -34.64 -3.21 16.68
C PRO A 76 -34.01 -2.15 15.75
N PRO A 77 -34.86 -1.33 15.09
CA PRO A 77 -34.40 -0.15 14.36
C PRO A 77 -33.38 0.67 15.14
N PHE A 78 -32.25 0.95 14.50
CA PHE A 78 -31.18 1.75 15.08
C PHE A 78 -30.65 2.72 14.03
N THR A 79 -30.58 4.00 14.41
CA THR A 79 -30.23 5.09 13.50
C THR A 79 -28.94 5.81 13.85
N GLY A 80 -28.27 5.43 14.95
CA GLY A 80 -27.07 6.11 15.45
C GLY A 80 -25.92 6.16 14.42
N ASP A 81 -25.11 7.21 14.53
CA ASP A 81 -23.91 7.41 13.72
C ASP A 81 -22.70 6.63 14.30
N LEU A 82 -21.53 6.73 13.67
CA LEU A 82 -20.33 5.94 13.97
C LEU A 82 -19.96 5.83 15.46
N PRO A 83 -19.99 6.88 16.31
CA PRO A 83 -19.69 6.73 17.73
C PRO A 83 -20.67 5.81 18.46
N ALA A 84 -21.94 5.82 18.07
CA ALA A 84 -22.97 4.94 18.63
C ALA A 84 -22.83 3.51 18.06
N LEU A 85 -22.47 3.37 16.78
CA LEU A 85 -22.18 2.07 16.16
C LEU A 85 -20.99 1.37 16.83
N ARG A 86 -19.90 2.09 17.13
CA ARG A 86 -18.74 1.55 17.87
C ARG A 86 -19.12 1.03 19.25
N LYS A 87 -20.02 1.73 19.96
CA LYS A 87 -20.55 1.26 21.25
C LYS A 87 -21.40 0.01 21.12
N ARG A 88 -22.15 -0.12 20.01
CA ARG A 88 -22.94 -1.32 19.70
C ARG A 88 -22.04 -2.50 19.33
N GLY A 89 -20.92 -2.25 18.64
CA GLY A 89 -19.96 -3.29 18.24
C GLY A 89 -20.35 -4.07 16.98
N VAL A 90 -21.40 -3.67 16.27
CA VAL A 90 -21.89 -4.34 15.05
C VAL A 90 -22.17 -3.30 13.97
N LEU A 91 -21.81 -3.57 12.72
CA LEU A 91 -22.19 -2.81 11.53
C LEU A 91 -23.14 -3.64 10.66
N ARG A 92 -24.38 -3.18 10.45
CA ARG A 92 -25.36 -3.90 9.64
C ARG A 92 -25.34 -3.39 8.21
N VAL A 93 -25.11 -4.27 7.25
CA VAL A 93 -24.95 -3.94 5.84
C VAL A 93 -26.11 -4.53 5.05
N LEU A 94 -26.93 -3.69 4.45
CA LEU A 94 -27.99 -4.09 3.54
C LEU A 94 -27.40 -4.47 2.19
N VAL A 95 -27.73 -5.67 1.74
CA VAL A 95 -27.27 -6.28 0.49
C VAL A 95 -28.47 -6.83 -0.28
N GLU A 96 -28.33 -6.99 -1.60
CA GLU A 96 -29.36 -7.59 -2.47
C GLU A 96 -29.20 -9.12 -2.50
N GLY A 97 -30.29 -9.88 -2.38
CA GLY A 97 -30.32 -11.35 -2.55
C GLY A 97 -31.02 -12.09 -1.41
N THR A 98 -31.05 -13.43 -1.47
CA THR A 98 -31.48 -14.35 -0.39
C THR A 98 -30.27 -15.08 0.20
N ASP A 99 -30.35 -15.59 1.44
CA ASP A 99 -29.25 -16.29 2.13
C ASP A 99 -28.56 -17.41 1.30
N GLU A 100 -29.27 -18.05 0.37
CA GLU A 100 -28.73 -19.07 -0.54
C GLU A 100 -27.97 -18.49 -1.75
N ASP A 101 -28.29 -17.26 -2.18
CA ASP A 101 -27.55 -16.51 -3.21
C ASP A 101 -26.18 -16.01 -2.70
N PHE A 102 -25.88 -16.18 -1.40
CA PHE A 102 -24.67 -15.68 -0.73
C PHE A 102 -23.45 -16.61 -0.78
N LEU A 103 -23.42 -17.66 -1.62
CA LEU A 103 -22.18 -18.42 -1.83
C LEU A 103 -21.15 -17.53 -2.56
N PRO A 104 -20.04 -17.14 -1.92
CA PRO A 104 -19.14 -16.13 -2.46
C PRO A 104 -18.33 -16.69 -3.63
N ARG A 105 -18.64 -16.22 -4.85
CA ARG A 105 -17.75 -16.43 -6.01
C ARG A 105 -16.61 -15.43 -5.93
N GLN A 106 -15.39 -15.95 -5.79
CA GLN A 106 -14.16 -15.17 -5.72
C GLN A 106 -14.07 -14.20 -6.92
N GLY A 107 -13.81 -12.92 -6.63
CA GLY A 107 -13.62 -11.89 -7.65
C GLY A 107 -14.87 -11.14 -8.08
N THR A 108 -16.07 -11.55 -7.64
CA THR A 108 -17.30 -10.78 -7.90
C THR A 108 -17.33 -9.45 -7.14
N PRO A 109 -18.03 -8.42 -7.62
CA PRO A 109 -18.15 -7.12 -6.96
C PRO A 109 -18.69 -7.22 -5.54
N ARG A 110 -19.74 -8.02 -5.36
CA ARG A 110 -20.34 -8.30 -4.04
C ARG A 110 -19.32 -8.91 -3.05
N SER A 111 -18.47 -9.83 -3.50
CA SER A 111 -17.41 -10.41 -2.66
C SER A 111 -16.33 -9.38 -2.26
N GLN A 112 -16.05 -8.41 -3.13
CA GLN A 112 -15.10 -7.33 -2.85
C GLN A 112 -15.67 -6.35 -1.82
N ASP A 113 -16.93 -5.95 -2.00
CA ASP A 113 -17.64 -5.05 -1.07
C ASP A 113 -17.71 -5.64 0.33
N ARG A 114 -18.02 -6.94 0.43
CA ARG A 114 -18.02 -7.69 1.70
C ARG A 114 -16.66 -7.65 2.39
N ALA A 115 -15.60 -8.04 1.69
CA ALA A 115 -14.25 -8.05 2.25
C ALA A 115 -13.80 -6.66 2.70
N LEU A 116 -14.19 -5.61 1.97
CA LEU A 116 -13.89 -4.23 2.34
C LEU A 116 -14.67 -3.78 3.59
N LEU A 117 -15.96 -4.12 3.69
CA LEU A 117 -16.78 -3.74 4.85
C LEU A 117 -16.42 -4.52 6.12
N GLU A 118 -16.05 -5.79 5.99
CA GLU A 118 -15.52 -6.61 7.09
C GLU A 118 -14.24 -5.97 7.65
N ARG A 119 -13.28 -5.62 6.78
CA ARG A 119 -12.05 -4.91 7.18
C ARG A 119 -12.33 -3.54 7.78
N PHE A 120 -13.32 -2.81 7.26
CA PHE A 120 -13.73 -1.53 7.82
C PHE A 120 -14.26 -1.69 9.25
N ALA A 121 -15.12 -2.68 9.49
CA ALA A 121 -15.68 -2.94 10.81
C ALA A 121 -14.61 -3.41 11.79
N GLU A 122 -13.75 -4.35 11.40
CA GLU A 122 -12.63 -4.84 12.19
C GLU A 122 -11.72 -3.68 12.64
N LYS A 123 -11.36 -2.80 11.70
CA LYS A 123 -10.57 -1.59 11.98
C LYS A 123 -11.23 -0.66 13.00
N HIS A 124 -12.56 -0.71 13.10
CA HIS A 124 -13.33 0.09 14.05
C HIS A 124 -13.81 -0.68 15.28
N GLY A 125 -13.28 -1.89 15.51
CA GLY A 125 -13.63 -2.72 16.67
C GLY A 125 -15.07 -3.24 16.62
N MET A 126 -15.61 -3.45 15.42
CA MET A 126 -16.97 -3.94 15.19
C MET A 126 -16.96 -5.24 14.38
N SER A 127 -17.97 -6.08 14.55
CA SER A 127 -18.30 -7.14 13.59
C SER A 127 -19.20 -6.60 12.47
N VAL A 128 -19.33 -7.34 11.37
CA VAL A 128 -20.31 -7.05 10.31
C VAL A 128 -21.42 -8.08 10.34
N GLU A 129 -22.65 -7.59 10.15
CA GLU A 129 -23.82 -8.41 9.86
C GLU A 129 -24.36 -8.00 8.48
N PHE A 130 -24.44 -8.96 7.55
CA PHE A 130 -25.03 -8.73 6.23
C PHE A 130 -26.51 -9.10 6.27
N LEU A 131 -27.36 -8.13 5.94
CA LEU A 131 -28.81 -8.26 5.92
C LEU A 131 -29.29 -8.32 4.47
N ALA A 132 -29.62 -9.53 4.04
CA ALA A 132 -30.16 -9.86 2.73
C ALA A 132 -31.56 -9.27 2.54
N MET A 133 -31.73 -8.38 1.55
CA MET A 133 -33.04 -7.90 1.14
C MET A 133 -33.52 -8.68 -0.08
N GLU A 134 -34.66 -9.37 0.07
CA GLU A 134 -35.27 -10.16 -1.01
C GLU A 134 -35.68 -9.30 -2.20
N ARG A 135 -35.97 -8.01 -1.99
CA ARG A 135 -36.35 -7.09 -3.06
C ARG A 135 -35.44 -5.86 -3.08
N PHE A 136 -34.96 -5.51 -4.26
CA PHE A 136 -34.05 -4.37 -4.43
C PHE A 136 -34.69 -3.04 -3.99
N ASP A 137 -35.99 -2.85 -4.23
CA ASP A 137 -36.73 -1.65 -3.84
C ASP A 137 -36.89 -1.47 -2.32
N GLN A 138 -36.58 -2.49 -1.51
CA GLN A 138 -36.59 -2.41 -0.04
C GLN A 138 -35.31 -1.83 0.55
N LEU A 139 -34.20 -1.79 -0.19
CA LEU A 139 -32.89 -1.34 0.33
C LEU A 139 -32.96 0.07 0.94
N ILE A 140 -33.52 1.03 0.19
CA ILE A 140 -33.59 2.43 0.62
C ILE A 140 -34.57 2.62 1.79
N PRO A 141 -35.82 2.11 1.73
CA PRO A 141 -36.71 2.13 2.90
C PRO A 141 -36.10 1.49 4.15
N SER A 142 -35.48 0.31 4.03
CA SER A 142 -34.86 -0.39 5.17
C SER A 142 -33.72 0.40 5.81
N LEU A 143 -32.91 1.11 5.01
CA LEU A 143 -31.86 1.98 5.55
C LEU A 143 -32.44 3.17 6.33
N ARG A 144 -33.48 3.80 5.78
CA ARG A 144 -34.17 4.96 6.38
C ARG A 144 -34.86 4.59 7.69
N GLU A 145 -35.46 3.42 7.74
CA GLU A 145 -36.09 2.88 8.94
C GLU A 145 -35.08 2.40 9.99
N GLY A 146 -33.78 2.40 9.69
CA GLY A 146 -32.75 1.99 10.64
C GLY A 146 -32.59 0.48 10.78
N ARG A 147 -33.07 -0.31 9.81
CA ARG A 147 -32.87 -1.77 9.78
C ARG A 147 -31.42 -2.15 9.43
N GLY A 148 -30.74 -1.33 8.62
CA GLY A 148 -29.30 -1.43 8.37
C GLY A 148 -28.62 -0.08 8.48
N ASP A 149 -27.30 -0.03 8.34
CA ASP A 149 -26.48 1.17 8.53
C ASP A 149 -25.76 1.61 7.25
N VAL A 150 -25.49 0.66 6.34
CA VAL A 150 -24.88 0.87 5.02
C VAL A 150 -25.64 0.05 3.99
N ILE A 151 -25.84 0.57 2.78
CA ILE A 151 -26.24 -0.23 1.61
C ILE A 151 -24.99 -0.51 0.76
N ALA A 152 -24.74 -1.79 0.49
CA ALA A 152 -23.66 -2.29 -0.37
C ALA A 152 -24.23 -3.21 -1.45
N ALA A 153 -24.91 -2.61 -2.43
CA ALA A 153 -25.68 -3.32 -3.45
C ALA A 153 -25.58 -2.62 -4.82
N ASP A 154 -24.37 -2.24 -5.24
CA ASP A 154 -24.09 -1.61 -6.53
C ASP A 154 -25.03 -0.41 -6.85
N LEU A 155 -25.33 0.42 -5.84
CA LEU A 155 -26.21 1.56 -6.04
C LEU A 155 -25.55 2.64 -6.90
N THR A 156 -26.16 2.91 -8.05
CA THR A 156 -25.83 4.09 -8.86
C THR A 156 -26.17 5.38 -8.13
N VAL A 157 -25.21 6.30 -8.06
CA VAL A 157 -25.37 7.66 -7.54
C VAL A 157 -26.20 8.48 -8.52
N THR A 158 -27.39 8.94 -8.10
CA THR A 158 -28.25 9.83 -8.89
C THR A 158 -28.71 11.02 -8.06
N PRO A 159 -29.08 12.16 -8.69
CA PRO A 159 -29.66 13.30 -7.96
C PRO A 159 -30.91 12.91 -7.17
N GLU A 160 -31.73 12.01 -7.71
CA GLU A 160 -32.95 11.54 -7.04
C GLU A 160 -32.63 10.75 -5.77
N ARG A 161 -31.77 9.74 -5.87
CA ARG A 161 -31.34 8.93 -4.72
C ARG A 161 -30.59 9.77 -3.67
N SER A 162 -29.86 10.81 -4.10
CA SER A 162 -29.11 11.68 -3.19
C SER A 162 -30.00 12.59 -2.33
N LYS A 163 -31.32 12.63 -2.57
CA LYS A 163 -32.27 13.28 -1.66
C LYS A 163 -32.46 12.50 -0.37
N ASP A 164 -32.49 11.17 -0.47
CA ASP A 164 -32.75 10.26 0.65
C ASP A 164 -31.47 9.59 1.19
N LEU A 165 -30.36 9.65 0.44
CA LEU A 165 -29.13 8.93 0.73
C LEU A 165 -27.91 9.84 0.72
N ALA A 166 -26.96 9.56 1.61
CA ALA A 166 -25.61 10.09 1.53
C ALA A 166 -24.67 9.00 1.00
N PHE A 167 -24.19 9.19 -0.23
CA PHE A 167 -23.27 8.26 -0.88
C PHE A 167 -21.82 8.46 -0.44
N THR A 168 -21.09 7.36 -0.32
CA THR A 168 -19.63 7.35 -0.19
C THR A 168 -18.97 7.79 -1.50
N ARG A 169 -17.64 7.86 -1.50
CA ARG A 169 -16.85 7.95 -2.73
C ARG A 169 -17.17 6.76 -3.65
N PRO A 170 -17.29 6.99 -4.97
CA PRO A 170 -17.54 5.90 -5.91
C PRO A 170 -16.46 4.82 -5.80
N LEU A 171 -16.90 3.57 -5.67
CA LEU A 171 -16.03 2.39 -5.70
C LEU A 171 -15.68 2.03 -7.15
N ALA A 172 -16.63 2.22 -8.05
CA ALA A 172 -16.46 1.96 -9.47
C ALA A 172 -17.14 3.03 -10.34
N LEU A 173 -16.60 3.19 -11.54
CA LEU A 173 -17.25 3.87 -12.65
C LEU A 173 -17.56 2.84 -13.71
N VAL A 174 -18.82 2.76 -14.08
CA VAL A 174 -19.35 1.63 -14.84
C VAL A 174 -20.14 2.13 -16.03
N ASN A 175 -20.28 1.27 -17.02
CA ASN A 175 -21.24 1.49 -18.09
C ASN A 175 -22.42 0.55 -17.88
N GLU A 176 -23.63 1.05 -18.15
CA GLU A 176 -24.82 0.21 -18.22
C GLU A 176 -24.81 -0.43 -19.61
N VAL A 177 -24.61 -1.74 -19.69
CA VAL A 177 -24.38 -2.48 -20.94
C VAL A 177 -25.58 -3.35 -21.24
N VAL A 178 -26.09 -3.27 -22.48
CA VAL A 178 -27.10 -4.20 -22.97
C VAL A 178 -26.45 -5.56 -23.18
N VAL A 179 -27.09 -6.60 -22.66
CA VAL A 179 -26.61 -7.96 -22.68
C VAL A 179 -27.53 -8.83 -23.52
N GLY A 180 -26.93 -9.68 -24.35
CA GLY A 180 -27.62 -10.66 -25.18
C GLY A 180 -27.03 -12.06 -25.06
N LYS A 181 -27.75 -13.06 -25.58
CA LYS A 181 -27.27 -14.43 -25.66
C LYS A 181 -26.25 -14.58 -26.77
N ARG A 182 -25.05 -15.04 -26.42
CA ARG A 182 -23.94 -15.20 -27.36
C ARG A 182 -24.33 -16.04 -28.56
N GLY A 183 -24.08 -15.51 -29.75
CA GLY A 183 -24.37 -16.21 -31.02
C GLY A 183 -25.85 -16.24 -31.42
N ALA A 184 -26.74 -15.58 -30.68
CA ALA A 184 -28.12 -15.42 -31.11
C ALA A 184 -28.22 -14.57 -32.40
N ALA A 185 -29.09 -14.98 -33.32
CA ALA A 185 -29.31 -14.26 -34.56
C ALA A 185 -30.04 -12.93 -34.29
N GLY A 186 -29.63 -11.87 -35.00
CA GLY A 186 -30.33 -10.59 -34.97
C GLY A 186 -30.15 -9.79 -33.68
N LEU A 187 -29.07 -9.98 -32.92
CA LEU A 187 -28.73 -9.12 -31.79
C LEU A 187 -28.49 -7.67 -32.24
N PRO A 188 -28.97 -6.66 -31.48
CA PRO A 188 -28.71 -5.27 -31.80
C PRO A 188 -27.21 -4.96 -31.64
N ARG A 189 -26.66 -4.14 -32.53
CA ARG A 189 -25.24 -3.73 -32.51
C ARG A 189 -25.03 -2.28 -32.09
N LYS A 190 -26.10 -1.50 -32.00
CA LYS A 190 -26.08 -0.09 -31.57
C LYS A 190 -27.42 0.30 -30.93
N PRO A 191 -27.46 1.41 -30.16
CA PRO A 191 -28.65 1.79 -29.40
C PRO A 191 -29.93 1.96 -30.24
N GLU A 192 -29.85 2.45 -31.47
CA GLU A 192 -31.00 2.67 -32.35
C GLU A 192 -31.71 1.36 -32.75
N GLU A 193 -30.97 0.24 -32.76
CA GLU A 193 -31.50 -1.08 -33.12
C GLU A 193 -32.32 -1.74 -32.00
N LEU A 194 -32.46 -1.07 -30.85
CA LEU A 194 -33.41 -1.44 -29.79
C LEU A 194 -34.86 -1.05 -30.10
N ALA A 195 -35.10 -0.22 -31.12
CA ALA A 195 -36.44 0.14 -31.55
C ALA A 195 -37.29 -1.12 -31.84
N GLY A 196 -38.47 -1.20 -31.22
CA GLY A 196 -39.39 -2.33 -31.36
C GLY A 196 -38.97 -3.62 -30.63
N ARG A 197 -37.91 -3.59 -29.81
CA ARG A 197 -37.46 -4.73 -29.02
C ARG A 197 -37.88 -4.59 -27.56
N ALA A 198 -37.95 -5.73 -26.87
CA ALA A 198 -38.17 -5.78 -25.43
C ALA A 198 -36.82 -5.91 -24.69
N VAL A 199 -36.60 -5.08 -23.67
CA VAL A 199 -35.46 -5.16 -22.76
C VAL A 199 -35.99 -5.30 -21.33
N HIS A 200 -35.52 -6.32 -20.62
CA HIS A 200 -36.05 -6.71 -19.31
C HIS A 200 -35.16 -6.17 -18.19
N VAL A 201 -35.72 -5.38 -17.28
CA VAL A 201 -35.00 -4.78 -16.14
C VAL A 201 -35.93 -4.60 -14.95
N ARG A 202 -35.38 -4.45 -13.74
CA ARG A 202 -36.17 -4.05 -12.56
C ARG A 202 -36.72 -2.63 -12.77
N ALA A 203 -37.97 -2.39 -12.38
CA ALA A 203 -38.60 -1.09 -12.56
C ALA A 203 -37.91 -0.01 -11.69
N SER A 204 -37.44 -0.39 -10.51
CA SER A 204 -36.71 0.49 -9.58
C SER A 204 -35.24 0.79 -9.99
N SER A 205 -34.72 0.09 -11.01
CA SER A 205 -33.33 0.22 -11.43
C SER A 205 -33.06 1.53 -12.18
N THR A 206 -31.80 1.97 -12.18
CA THR A 206 -31.35 3.06 -13.06
C THR A 206 -31.38 2.64 -14.53
N PHE A 207 -31.30 1.34 -14.82
CA PHE A 207 -31.39 0.82 -16.19
C PHE A 207 -32.74 1.14 -16.82
N ALA A 208 -33.85 1.03 -16.07
CA ALA A 208 -35.17 1.42 -16.54
C ALA A 208 -35.22 2.91 -16.92
N ALA A 209 -34.60 3.78 -16.11
CA ALA A 209 -34.52 5.22 -16.40
C ALA A 209 -33.65 5.51 -17.64
N SER A 210 -32.50 4.83 -17.78
CA SER A 210 -31.62 4.98 -18.96
C SER A 210 -32.28 4.48 -20.24
N LEU A 211 -32.97 3.33 -20.20
CA LEU A 211 -33.75 2.82 -21.32
C LEU A 211 -34.91 3.74 -21.67
N ALA A 212 -35.59 4.35 -20.68
CA ALA A 212 -36.67 5.29 -20.92
C ALA A 212 -36.19 6.60 -21.57
N ALA A 213 -34.99 7.07 -21.21
CA ALA A 213 -34.34 8.18 -21.91
C ALA A 213 -33.98 7.79 -23.35
N LEU A 214 -33.38 6.60 -23.53
CA LEU A 214 -32.99 6.10 -24.85
C LEU A 214 -34.18 5.88 -25.79
N ALA A 215 -35.29 5.36 -25.27
CA ALA A 215 -36.53 5.16 -26.02
C ALA A 215 -37.10 6.47 -26.59
N LYS A 216 -36.89 7.59 -25.89
CA LYS A 216 -37.31 8.94 -26.33
C LYS A 216 -36.36 9.54 -27.37
N GLU A 217 -35.06 9.29 -27.23
CA GLU A 217 -34.03 9.97 -28.04
C GLU A 217 -33.66 9.23 -29.33
N LYS A 218 -33.53 7.90 -29.27
CA LYS A 218 -32.84 7.10 -30.31
C LYS A 218 -33.53 5.80 -30.68
N ALA A 219 -34.32 5.21 -29.78
CA ALA A 219 -34.90 3.88 -29.94
C ALA A 219 -36.44 3.90 -29.80
N SER A 220 -37.11 4.67 -30.67
CA SER A 220 -38.57 4.80 -30.64
C SER A 220 -39.25 3.43 -30.74
N GLY A 221 -40.18 3.15 -29.82
CA GLY A 221 -40.88 1.86 -29.74
C GLY A 221 -40.11 0.75 -29.00
N LEU A 222 -38.98 1.04 -28.36
CA LEU A 222 -38.37 0.17 -27.35
C LEU A 222 -39.36 -0.10 -26.21
N THR A 223 -39.62 -1.37 -25.91
CA THR A 223 -40.44 -1.81 -24.78
C THR A 223 -39.55 -2.14 -23.59
N ILE A 224 -39.80 -1.51 -22.45
CA ILE A 224 -39.12 -1.80 -21.18
C ILE A 224 -40.01 -2.73 -20.39
N GLU A 225 -39.63 -4.01 -20.32
CA GLU A 225 -40.40 -5.04 -19.65
C GLU A 225 -39.95 -5.16 -18.18
N PRO A 226 -40.82 -4.84 -17.20
CA PRO A 226 -40.44 -4.92 -15.79
C PRO A 226 -40.33 -6.38 -15.35
N VAL A 227 -39.27 -6.69 -14.61
CA VAL A 227 -39.13 -7.98 -13.91
C VAL A 227 -39.42 -7.82 -12.41
N PRO A 228 -39.68 -8.91 -11.67
CA PRO A 228 -39.84 -8.84 -10.22
C PRO A 228 -38.63 -8.17 -9.55
N GLU A 229 -38.89 -7.33 -8.54
CA GLU A 229 -37.84 -6.63 -7.79
C GLU A 229 -36.90 -7.58 -7.01
N SER A 230 -37.28 -8.85 -6.88
CA SER A 230 -36.46 -9.94 -6.34
C SER A 230 -35.57 -10.64 -7.36
N THR A 231 -35.72 -10.34 -8.66
CA THR A 231 -34.83 -10.89 -9.68
C THR A 231 -33.61 -9.99 -9.81
N ASP A 232 -32.46 -10.46 -9.31
CA ASP A 232 -31.22 -9.69 -9.36
C ASP A 232 -30.63 -9.60 -10.78
N SER A 233 -29.63 -8.74 -10.96
CA SER A 233 -29.07 -8.45 -12.29
C SER A 233 -28.26 -9.63 -12.86
N GLU A 234 -27.69 -10.48 -12.00
CA GLU A 234 -26.96 -11.67 -12.42
C GLU A 234 -27.93 -12.74 -12.91
N GLU A 235 -29.01 -13.02 -12.17
CA GLU A 235 -30.07 -13.93 -12.58
C GLU A 235 -30.74 -13.46 -13.89
N LEU A 236 -30.91 -12.16 -14.10
CA LEU A 236 -31.38 -11.66 -15.40
C LEU A 236 -30.43 -11.99 -16.55
N ALA A 237 -29.12 -11.94 -16.33
CA ALA A 237 -28.14 -12.36 -17.34
C ALA A 237 -28.19 -13.88 -17.57
N TRP A 238 -28.43 -14.69 -16.54
CA TRP A 238 -28.69 -16.13 -16.67
C TRP A 238 -29.98 -16.43 -17.44
N LYS A 239 -31.05 -15.67 -17.21
CA LYS A 239 -32.27 -15.75 -18.01
C LYS A 239 -32.00 -15.45 -19.50
N VAL A 240 -31.10 -14.49 -19.79
CA VAL A 240 -30.64 -14.24 -21.16
C VAL A 240 -29.88 -15.44 -21.72
N SER A 241 -28.91 -16.02 -21.00
CA SER A 241 -28.16 -17.18 -21.51
C SER A 241 -29.06 -18.39 -21.77
N ARG A 242 -30.06 -18.63 -20.91
CA ARG A 242 -31.09 -19.67 -21.09
C ARG A 242 -32.09 -19.35 -22.22
N GLY A 243 -32.13 -18.11 -22.71
CA GLY A 243 -33.08 -17.67 -23.73
C GLY A 243 -34.50 -17.43 -23.21
N GLU A 244 -34.67 -17.31 -21.89
CA GLU A 244 -35.95 -17.01 -21.24
C GLU A 244 -36.34 -15.53 -21.42
N VAL A 245 -35.35 -14.64 -21.47
CA VAL A 245 -35.54 -13.23 -21.82
C VAL A 245 -34.57 -12.83 -22.94
N PRO A 246 -34.98 -11.98 -23.90
CA PRO A 246 -34.19 -11.68 -25.08
C PRO A 246 -32.98 -10.78 -24.80
N LEU A 247 -33.16 -9.76 -23.97
CA LEU A 247 -32.17 -8.74 -23.65
C LEU A 247 -32.38 -8.25 -22.22
N THR A 248 -31.27 -7.96 -21.53
CA THR A 248 -31.26 -7.27 -20.24
C THR A 248 -30.18 -6.17 -20.25
N VAL A 249 -30.07 -5.42 -19.16
CA VAL A 249 -28.99 -4.47 -18.91
C VAL A 249 -28.30 -4.85 -17.61
N VAL A 250 -26.96 -4.85 -17.62
CA VAL A 250 -26.15 -5.02 -16.41
C VAL A 250 -25.01 -4.00 -16.40
N ASP A 251 -24.46 -3.74 -15.22
CA ASP A 251 -23.25 -2.92 -15.11
C ASP A 251 -22.03 -3.65 -15.67
N SER A 252 -21.15 -2.92 -16.36
CA SER A 252 -19.99 -3.48 -17.06
C SER A 252 -19.04 -4.27 -16.17
N HIS A 253 -18.91 -3.91 -14.90
CA HIS A 253 -18.06 -4.64 -13.96
C HIS A 253 -18.67 -5.99 -13.57
N LEU A 254 -20.00 -6.07 -13.48
CA LEU A 254 -20.72 -7.30 -13.18
C LEU A 254 -20.71 -8.20 -14.41
N LEU A 255 -20.92 -7.62 -15.60
CA LEU A 255 -20.76 -8.35 -16.87
C LEU A 255 -19.39 -9.01 -16.98
N ALA A 256 -18.32 -8.26 -16.70
CA ALA A 256 -16.96 -8.79 -16.76
C ALA A 256 -16.75 -9.98 -15.81
N ALA A 257 -17.44 -10.02 -14.67
CA ALA A 257 -17.44 -11.18 -13.78
C ALA A 257 -18.28 -12.33 -14.37
N ILE A 258 -19.49 -12.06 -14.85
CA ILE A 258 -20.40 -13.05 -15.45
C ILE A 258 -19.74 -13.79 -16.61
N GLU A 259 -19.07 -13.07 -17.50
CA GLU A 259 -18.42 -13.65 -18.69
C GLU A 259 -17.30 -14.65 -18.35
N THR A 260 -16.80 -14.67 -17.10
CA THR A 260 -15.78 -15.65 -16.68
C THR A 260 -16.34 -17.04 -16.43
N TYR A 261 -17.63 -17.17 -16.12
CA TYR A 261 -18.27 -18.45 -15.77
C TYR A 261 -19.58 -18.72 -16.53
N ASN A 262 -20.11 -17.75 -17.27
CA ASN A 262 -21.26 -17.90 -18.15
C ASN A 262 -20.86 -17.47 -19.58
N PRO A 263 -20.29 -18.39 -20.38
CA PRO A 263 -19.78 -18.07 -21.72
C PRO A 263 -20.89 -17.77 -22.74
N ASP A 264 -22.14 -18.08 -22.41
CA ASP A 264 -23.32 -17.88 -23.28
C ASP A 264 -23.87 -16.45 -23.20
N VAL A 265 -23.26 -15.58 -22.40
CA VAL A 265 -23.59 -14.16 -22.30
C VAL A 265 -22.58 -13.33 -23.10
N GLU A 266 -23.05 -12.30 -23.79
CA GLU A 266 -22.18 -11.27 -24.39
C GLU A 266 -22.72 -9.87 -24.13
N GLY A 267 -21.82 -8.93 -23.79
CA GLY A 267 -22.12 -7.50 -23.84
C GLY A 267 -22.21 -6.97 -25.26
N LEU A 268 -23.24 -6.19 -25.57
CA LEU A 268 -23.48 -5.66 -26.90
C LEU A 268 -22.93 -4.23 -27.06
N PHE A 269 -23.47 -3.28 -26.30
CA PHE A 269 -23.04 -1.88 -26.29
C PHE A 269 -23.55 -1.16 -25.03
N PRO A 270 -22.88 -0.08 -24.60
CA PRO A 270 -23.34 0.73 -23.48
C PRO A 270 -24.53 1.61 -23.87
N ILE A 271 -25.49 1.78 -22.95
CA ILE A 271 -26.61 2.72 -23.08
C ILE A 271 -26.49 3.93 -22.14
N ALA A 272 -25.65 3.80 -21.11
CA ALA A 272 -25.20 4.89 -20.28
C ALA A 272 -23.75 4.65 -19.86
N GLU A 273 -22.95 5.70 -19.82
CA GLU A 273 -21.53 5.61 -19.52
C GLU A 273 -21.17 6.35 -18.23
N LYS A 274 -20.08 5.92 -17.59
CA LYS A 274 -19.46 6.60 -16.44
C LYS A 274 -20.42 6.78 -15.26
N ARG A 275 -21.30 5.80 -15.02
CA ARG A 275 -22.15 5.75 -13.84
C ARG A 275 -21.31 5.47 -12.61
N ALA A 276 -21.49 6.28 -11.58
CA ALA A 276 -20.79 6.08 -10.31
C ALA A 276 -21.57 5.12 -9.44
N LEU A 277 -20.93 4.03 -9.02
CA LEU A 277 -21.47 3.12 -8.01
C LEU A 277 -20.82 3.40 -6.68
N ALA A 278 -21.62 3.51 -5.63
CA ALA A 278 -21.16 3.82 -4.29
C ALA A 278 -22.01 3.13 -3.23
N TRP A 279 -21.41 2.93 -2.05
CA TRP A 279 -22.19 2.60 -0.87
C TRP A 279 -23.02 3.81 -0.43
N ALA A 280 -24.11 3.54 0.27
CA ALA A 280 -24.98 4.59 0.79
C ALA A 280 -25.20 4.45 2.29
N VAL A 281 -25.27 5.57 2.98
CA VAL A 281 -25.67 5.66 4.38
C VAL A 281 -26.79 6.69 4.54
N ARG A 282 -27.40 6.74 5.73
CA ARG A 282 -28.36 7.79 6.08
C ARG A 282 -27.71 9.19 6.00
N PRO A 283 -28.40 10.21 5.45
CA PRO A 283 -27.91 11.59 5.47
C PRO A 283 -27.55 12.11 6.87
N GLU A 284 -28.23 11.61 7.89
CA GLU A 284 -28.02 11.94 9.30
C GLU A 284 -26.78 11.29 9.91
N ASN A 285 -26.06 10.43 9.16
CA ASN A 285 -24.86 9.72 9.59
C ASN A 285 -23.56 10.20 8.89
N PRO A 286 -23.20 11.49 8.99
CA PRO A 286 -22.03 12.04 8.32
C PRO A 286 -20.70 11.47 8.86
N ALA A 287 -20.64 11.05 10.13
CA ALA A 287 -19.41 10.51 10.70
C ALA A 287 -19.09 9.13 10.12
N LEU A 288 -20.09 8.26 9.97
CA LEU A 288 -19.99 6.95 9.32
C LEU A 288 -19.58 7.12 7.85
N ARG A 289 -20.26 8.00 7.10
CA ARG A 289 -19.88 8.30 5.72
C ARG A 289 -18.43 8.75 5.61
N GLY A 290 -18.02 9.71 6.44
CA GLY A 290 -16.66 10.25 6.43
C GLY A 290 -15.61 9.18 6.74
N ALA A 291 -15.92 8.25 7.64
CA ALA A 291 -15.05 7.12 7.96
C ALA A 291 -14.96 6.10 6.82
N LEU A 292 -16.09 5.76 6.17
CA LEU A 292 -16.10 4.90 4.98
C LEU A 292 -15.30 5.55 3.83
N ASP A 293 -15.48 6.85 3.60
CA ASP A 293 -14.72 7.59 2.59
C ASP A 293 -13.21 7.56 2.88
N ALA A 294 -12.81 7.83 4.12
CA ALA A 294 -11.41 7.76 4.54
C ALA A 294 -10.83 6.35 4.40
N PHE A 295 -11.61 5.32 4.74
CA PHE A 295 -11.22 3.93 4.54
C PHE A 295 -11.02 3.60 3.06
N LEU A 296 -11.94 4.01 2.18
CA LEU A 296 -11.81 3.83 0.73
C LEU A 296 -10.60 4.59 0.16
N VAL A 297 -10.30 5.80 0.68
CA VAL A 297 -9.08 6.55 0.34
C VAL A 297 -7.83 5.76 0.75
N GLU A 298 -7.82 5.24 1.96
CA GLU A 298 -6.71 4.45 2.48
C GLU A 298 -6.44 3.25 1.59
N ARG A 299 -7.45 2.39 1.40
CA ARG A 299 -7.36 1.21 0.54
C ARG A 299 -6.84 1.56 -0.84
N ALA A 300 -7.47 2.54 -1.50
CA ALA A 300 -7.04 2.97 -2.83
C ALA A 300 -5.55 3.37 -2.88
N LEU A 301 -5.01 3.95 -1.80
CA LEU A 301 -3.61 4.34 -1.71
C LEU A 301 -2.68 3.22 -1.24
N THR A 302 -3.14 2.26 -0.42
CA THR A 302 -2.30 1.26 0.25
C THR A 302 -2.52 -0.18 -0.23
N ASP A 303 -3.46 -0.46 -1.14
CA ASP A 303 -3.69 -1.83 -1.64
C ASP A 303 -2.43 -2.49 -2.23
N HIS A 304 -1.59 -1.68 -2.89
CA HIS A 304 -0.32 -2.15 -3.47
C HIS A 304 0.68 -2.70 -2.44
N ARG A 305 0.52 -2.35 -1.16
CA ARG A 305 1.40 -2.80 -0.08
C ARG A 305 1.11 -4.25 0.30
N GLU A 306 -0.13 -4.70 0.14
CA GLU A 306 -0.56 -6.07 0.40
C GLU A 306 -0.23 -7.01 -0.77
N GLN A 307 0.14 -6.46 -1.93
CA GLN A 307 0.46 -7.27 -3.10
C GLN A 307 1.81 -7.99 -2.92
N ARG A 308 1.77 -9.32 -2.97
CA ARG A 308 2.98 -10.13 -3.05
C ARG A 308 3.72 -9.84 -4.34
N PHE A 309 5.02 -9.62 -4.24
CA PHE A 309 5.89 -9.41 -5.39
C PHE A 309 7.29 -9.93 -5.08
N THR A 310 7.79 -10.78 -5.97
CA THR A 310 9.07 -11.49 -5.81
C THR A 310 10.08 -11.17 -6.91
N GLY A 311 9.75 -10.27 -7.85
CA GLY A 311 10.61 -9.92 -8.97
C GLY A 311 11.97 -9.33 -8.55
N ASP A 312 12.98 -9.56 -9.38
CA ASP A 312 14.35 -9.02 -9.18
C ASP A 312 14.49 -7.56 -9.64
N LEU A 313 15.71 -7.01 -9.60
CA LEU A 313 16.05 -5.60 -9.82
C LEU A 313 15.36 -4.95 -11.02
N ASP A 314 15.32 -5.62 -12.18
CA ASP A 314 14.72 -5.06 -13.39
C ASP A 314 13.20 -4.88 -13.25
N ALA A 315 12.54 -5.84 -12.59
CA ALA A 315 11.12 -5.75 -12.30
C ALA A 315 10.83 -4.69 -11.23
N ILE A 316 11.70 -4.54 -10.22
CA ILE A 316 11.63 -3.47 -9.21
C ILE A 316 11.76 -2.09 -9.87
N ARG A 317 12.72 -1.91 -10.78
CA ARG A 317 12.89 -0.69 -11.57
C ARG A 317 11.67 -0.39 -12.42
N LYS A 318 11.10 -1.41 -13.09
CA LYS A 318 9.88 -1.27 -13.89
C LYS A 318 8.67 -0.87 -13.02
N ARG A 319 8.56 -1.43 -11.81
CA ARG A 319 7.52 -1.07 -10.82
C ARG A 319 7.73 0.34 -10.27
N GLY A 320 8.98 0.81 -10.18
CA GLY A 320 9.33 2.15 -9.73
C GLY A 320 9.26 2.35 -8.22
N VAL A 321 9.27 1.26 -7.44
CA VAL A 321 9.19 1.27 -5.97
C VAL A 321 10.11 0.21 -5.39
N LEU A 322 10.87 0.52 -4.34
CA LEU A 322 11.59 -0.40 -3.47
C LEU A 322 10.87 -0.45 -2.12
N ARG A 323 10.34 -1.62 -1.74
CA ARG A 323 9.72 -1.87 -0.44
C ARG A 323 10.75 -2.45 0.52
N VAL A 324 11.01 -1.71 1.59
CA VAL A 324 11.98 -2.06 2.61
C VAL A 324 11.24 -2.52 3.85
N LEU A 325 11.50 -3.76 4.24
CA LEU A 325 11.06 -4.33 5.51
C LEU A 325 12.00 -3.84 6.60
N THR A 326 11.43 -3.25 7.65
CA THR A 326 12.19 -2.71 8.78
C THR A 326 11.38 -2.85 10.07
N ARG A 327 11.92 -2.32 11.16
CA ARG A 327 11.24 -2.25 12.46
C ARG A 327 11.01 -0.81 12.88
N ASN A 328 10.10 -0.62 13.82
CA ASN A 328 10.01 0.64 14.52
C ASN A 328 11.03 0.65 15.68
N SER A 329 12.17 1.33 15.52
CA SER A 329 13.20 1.47 16.55
C SER A 329 14.10 2.68 16.27
N PRO A 330 14.72 3.30 17.29
CA PRO A 330 15.61 4.47 17.14
C PRO A 330 16.77 4.28 16.15
N VAL A 331 17.19 3.03 15.93
CA VAL A 331 18.28 2.69 15.01
C VAL A 331 17.77 2.40 13.60
N THR A 332 16.62 1.74 13.49
CA THR A 332 16.16 1.17 12.22
C THR A 332 15.30 2.19 11.45
N TYR A 333 14.08 2.39 11.92
CA TYR A 333 13.13 3.36 11.40
C TYR A 333 12.21 3.82 12.52
N PHE A 334 11.92 5.12 12.63
CA PHE A 334 10.96 5.65 13.60
C PHE A 334 10.36 6.98 13.11
N LEU A 335 9.25 7.37 13.75
CA LEU A 335 8.63 8.67 13.54
C LEU A 335 9.02 9.62 14.67
N HIS A 336 9.57 10.78 14.34
CA HIS A 336 9.88 11.82 15.32
C HIS A 336 9.26 13.15 14.88
N ARG A 337 8.25 13.63 15.64
CA ARG A 337 7.49 14.85 15.30
C ARG A 337 7.00 14.84 13.85
N GLY A 338 6.50 13.69 13.41
CA GLY A 338 6.05 13.42 12.04
C GLY A 338 7.15 13.24 10.99
N ASP A 339 8.42 13.46 11.33
CA ASP A 339 9.54 13.17 10.42
C ASP A 339 9.89 11.68 10.45
N GLN A 340 10.45 11.18 9.35
CA GLN A 340 10.90 9.81 9.21
C GLN A 340 12.39 9.74 9.44
N ALA A 341 12.79 8.99 10.45
CA ALA A 341 14.16 8.89 10.89
C ALA A 341 14.57 7.42 11.08
N GLY A 342 15.85 7.21 11.34
CA GLY A 342 16.48 5.90 11.50
C GLY A 342 17.67 5.74 10.58
N PHE A 343 18.72 5.09 11.07
CA PHE A 343 19.94 4.87 10.31
C PHE A 343 19.68 3.96 9.10
N ASP A 344 18.98 2.84 9.30
CA ASP A 344 18.64 1.93 8.19
C ASP A 344 17.68 2.56 7.21
N TYR A 345 16.72 3.36 7.69
CA TYR A 345 15.84 4.15 6.83
C TYR A 345 16.63 5.09 5.91
N GLU A 346 17.64 5.79 6.44
CA GLU A 346 18.49 6.68 5.63
C GLU A 346 19.33 5.88 4.63
N MET A 347 19.86 4.71 5.02
CA MET A 347 20.58 3.82 4.10
C MET A 347 19.66 3.30 2.98
N ALA A 348 18.45 2.89 3.33
CA ALA A 348 17.43 2.43 2.40
C ALA A 348 16.97 3.55 1.45
N LYS A 349 16.84 4.78 1.96
CA LYS A 349 16.51 5.99 1.17
C LYS A 349 17.59 6.32 0.17
N LEU A 350 18.86 6.27 0.57
CA LEU A 350 20.00 6.44 -0.33
C LEU A 350 20.04 5.33 -1.40
N ALA A 351 19.77 4.07 -1.03
CA ALA A 351 19.70 2.96 -1.98
C ALA A 351 18.56 3.14 -3.00
N ALA A 352 17.36 3.52 -2.55
CA ALA A 352 16.22 3.80 -3.42
C ALA A 352 16.50 4.99 -4.37
N ALA A 353 17.15 6.04 -3.88
CA ALA A 353 17.58 7.18 -4.70
C ALA A 353 18.60 6.74 -5.77
N ALA A 354 19.57 5.91 -5.42
CA ALA A 354 20.53 5.34 -6.37
C ALA A 354 19.87 4.43 -7.41
N LEU A 355 18.79 3.73 -7.04
CA LEU A 355 17.94 2.97 -7.96
C LEU A 355 17.02 3.83 -8.84
N LYS A 356 16.83 5.11 -8.48
CA LYS A 356 15.83 6.01 -9.07
C LYS A 356 14.40 5.48 -8.94
N VAL A 357 14.09 4.89 -7.79
CA VAL A 357 12.75 4.39 -7.44
C VAL A 357 12.27 5.04 -6.14
N ARG A 358 10.96 5.01 -5.90
CA ARG A 358 10.40 5.46 -4.62
C ARG A 358 10.74 4.47 -3.51
N LEU A 359 11.00 4.98 -2.32
CA LEU A 359 11.10 4.17 -1.11
C LEU A 359 9.71 3.97 -0.50
N GLU A 360 9.43 2.76 -0.06
CA GLU A 360 8.25 2.42 0.73
C GLU A 360 8.69 1.58 1.93
N VAL A 361 8.30 2.00 3.13
CA VAL A 361 8.63 1.26 4.36
C VAL A 361 7.46 0.35 4.73
N VAL A 362 7.79 -0.90 5.04
CA VAL A 362 6.87 -1.94 5.50
C VAL A 362 7.35 -2.41 6.87
N VAL A 363 6.50 -2.34 7.88
CA VAL A 363 6.82 -2.73 9.26
C VAL A 363 6.00 -3.98 9.59
N PRO A 364 6.61 -5.17 9.65
CA PRO A 364 5.93 -6.39 10.10
C PRO A 364 5.52 -6.27 11.57
N PRO A 365 4.50 -7.02 12.01
CA PRO A 365 3.99 -6.94 13.39
C PRO A 365 4.96 -7.50 14.43
N SER A 366 5.90 -8.35 14.04
CA SER A 366 6.90 -8.94 14.94
C SER A 366 8.27 -9.11 14.28
N TYR A 367 9.30 -9.37 15.09
CA TYR A 367 10.66 -9.63 14.61
C TYR A 367 10.74 -10.91 13.75
N GLU A 368 10.02 -11.96 14.16
CA GLU A 368 10.00 -13.25 13.47
C GLU A 368 9.40 -13.14 12.06
N GLU A 369 8.47 -12.21 11.88
CA GLU A 369 7.80 -12.01 10.59
C GLU A 369 8.67 -11.31 9.55
N LEU A 370 9.81 -10.69 9.91
CA LEU A 370 10.68 -9.97 8.96
C LEU A 370 11.15 -10.85 7.79
N LEU A 371 11.75 -12.00 8.10
CA LEU A 371 12.29 -12.91 7.08
C LEU A 371 11.15 -13.66 6.37
N THR A 372 10.08 -13.99 7.08
CA THR A 372 8.88 -14.61 6.52
C THR A 372 8.23 -13.69 5.48
N TRP A 373 8.01 -12.41 5.79
CA TRP A 373 7.46 -11.41 4.88
C TRP A 373 8.37 -11.15 3.68
N LEU A 374 9.69 -11.19 3.87
CA LEU A 374 10.65 -11.12 2.77
C LEU A 374 10.47 -12.30 1.81
N LYS A 375 10.38 -13.53 2.34
CA LYS A 375 10.19 -14.77 1.55
C LYS A 375 8.84 -14.78 0.83
N GLU A 376 7.76 -14.34 1.47
CA GLU A 376 6.42 -14.24 0.89
C GLU A 376 6.28 -13.14 -0.18
N GLY A 377 7.28 -12.26 -0.31
CA GLY A 377 7.25 -11.15 -1.26
C GLY A 377 6.43 -9.95 -0.79
N ARG A 378 6.17 -9.82 0.52
CA ARG A 378 5.52 -8.63 1.12
C ARG A 378 6.47 -7.42 1.19
N GLY A 379 7.78 -7.64 1.09
CA GLY A 379 8.79 -6.61 0.83
C GLY A 379 9.89 -7.11 -0.10
N ASP A 380 10.84 -6.25 -0.49
CA ASP A 380 11.88 -6.60 -1.46
C ASP A 380 13.26 -6.75 -0.82
N VAL A 381 13.51 -6.00 0.25
CA VAL A 381 14.75 -5.98 1.01
C VAL A 381 14.45 -5.77 2.49
N VAL A 382 15.21 -6.36 3.38
CA VAL A 382 15.20 -6.08 4.83
C VAL A 382 16.35 -5.13 5.16
N ALA A 383 16.02 -4.04 5.87
CA ALA A 383 16.96 -3.11 6.47
C ALA A 383 16.49 -2.86 7.91
N ALA A 384 16.95 -3.69 8.84
CA ALA A 384 16.39 -3.79 10.20
C ALA A 384 17.47 -4.15 11.25
N ALA A 385 18.66 -3.56 11.13
CA ALA A 385 19.84 -3.85 11.95
C ALA A 385 20.14 -5.36 11.96
N LEU A 386 19.97 -6.01 10.79
CA LEU A 386 20.01 -7.45 10.71
C LEU A 386 21.45 -7.96 10.63
N THR A 387 21.90 -8.58 11.73
CA THR A 387 23.21 -9.23 11.82
C THR A 387 23.30 -10.43 10.88
N VAL A 388 24.40 -10.48 10.13
CA VAL A 388 24.75 -11.60 9.25
C VAL A 388 25.22 -12.78 10.11
N THR A 389 24.46 -13.88 10.10
CA THR A 389 24.83 -15.14 10.77
C THR A 389 24.79 -16.32 9.81
N PRO A 390 25.54 -17.42 10.06
CA PRO A 390 25.50 -18.62 9.22
C PRO A 390 24.10 -19.22 9.07
N GLU A 391 23.25 -19.10 10.09
CA GLU A 391 21.87 -19.60 10.11
C GLU A 391 21.00 -18.77 9.15
N ARG A 392 21.04 -17.44 9.29
CA ARG A 392 20.27 -16.53 8.41
C ARG A 392 20.74 -16.61 6.96
N GLN A 393 22.03 -16.84 6.72
CA GLN A 393 22.58 -17.03 5.37
C GLN A 393 22.00 -18.27 4.64
N ARG A 394 21.42 -19.24 5.36
CA ARG A 394 20.72 -20.39 4.76
C ARG A 394 19.33 -20.01 4.25
N GLU A 395 18.72 -18.97 4.79
CA GLU A 395 17.35 -18.55 4.46
C GLU A 395 17.31 -17.37 3.47
N VAL A 396 18.27 -16.46 3.57
CA VAL A 396 18.30 -15.20 2.82
C VAL A 396 19.71 -14.90 2.31
N ALA A 397 19.78 -14.07 1.27
CA ALA A 397 21.06 -13.59 0.76
C ALA A 397 21.34 -12.18 1.29
N PHE A 398 22.52 -11.98 1.85
CA PHE A 398 22.95 -10.68 2.36
C PHE A 398 23.77 -9.90 1.33
N SER A 399 23.66 -8.57 1.40
CA SER A 399 24.61 -7.67 0.77
C SER A 399 25.95 -7.64 1.53
N ARG A 400 26.91 -6.86 1.02
CA ARG A 400 28.04 -6.37 1.81
C ARG A 400 27.52 -5.68 3.08
N PRO A 401 28.17 -5.87 4.24
CA PRO A 401 27.82 -5.14 5.44
C PRO A 401 28.01 -3.63 5.26
N TYR A 402 27.03 -2.86 5.75
CA TYR A 402 27.10 -1.40 5.78
C TYR A 402 27.31 -0.84 7.19
N LEU A 403 27.33 -1.69 8.21
CA LEU A 403 27.68 -1.35 9.57
C LEU A 403 28.32 -2.56 10.24
N PHE A 404 29.29 -2.33 11.14
CA PHE A 404 29.91 -3.38 11.95
C PHE A 404 29.65 -3.08 13.42
N VAL A 405 29.46 -4.14 14.19
CA VAL A 405 29.00 -4.07 15.58
C VAL A 405 29.69 -5.14 16.43
N ASP A 406 29.68 -4.91 17.73
CA ASP A 406 30.10 -5.88 18.75
C ASP A 406 28.89 -6.19 19.65
N GLU A 407 28.75 -7.43 20.09
CA GLU A 407 27.73 -7.79 21.07
C GLU A 407 28.22 -7.39 22.46
N VAL A 408 27.46 -6.58 23.19
CA VAL A 408 27.87 -5.99 24.48
C VAL A 408 26.85 -6.30 25.56
N ILE A 409 27.35 -6.64 26.74
CA ILE A 409 26.54 -6.69 27.96
C ILE A 409 26.23 -5.26 28.39
N VAL A 410 24.95 -4.98 28.63
CA VAL A 410 24.47 -3.68 29.12
C VAL A 410 24.26 -3.76 30.63
N GLN A 411 24.72 -2.74 31.33
CA GLN A 411 24.55 -2.58 32.78
C GLN A 411 24.06 -1.17 33.11
N ARG A 412 23.54 -0.96 34.33
CA ARG A 412 23.23 0.39 34.83
C ARG A 412 24.51 1.21 34.98
N ALA A 413 24.46 2.47 34.58
CA ALA A 413 25.56 3.41 34.79
C ALA A 413 25.90 3.56 36.29
N GLY A 414 27.20 3.59 36.60
CA GLY A 414 27.69 3.68 37.97
C GLY A 414 27.69 2.36 38.76
N ALA A 415 27.21 1.26 38.15
CA ALA A 415 27.45 -0.07 38.70
C ALA A 415 28.96 -0.44 38.64
N PRO A 416 29.43 -1.40 39.46
CA PRO A 416 30.80 -1.89 39.34
C PRO A 416 31.12 -2.32 37.91
N LYS A 417 32.22 -1.82 37.36
CA LYS A 417 32.61 -2.09 35.96
C LYS A 417 32.89 -3.58 35.76
N LEU A 418 32.24 -4.19 34.77
CA LEU A 418 32.53 -5.56 34.34
C LEU A 418 33.86 -5.60 33.55
N GLU A 419 34.93 -6.05 34.18
CA GLU A 419 36.24 -6.19 33.51
C GLU A 419 36.31 -7.42 32.59
N SER A 420 35.51 -8.45 32.86
CA SER A 420 35.45 -9.68 32.06
C SER A 420 34.12 -10.41 32.25
N LEU A 421 33.82 -11.37 31.36
CA LEU A 421 32.63 -12.22 31.48
C LEU A 421 32.61 -13.06 32.76
N ALA A 422 33.77 -13.33 33.38
CA ALA A 422 33.83 -14.04 34.65
C ALA A 422 33.15 -13.26 35.79
N ALA A 423 33.05 -11.93 35.69
CA ALA A 423 32.36 -11.10 36.66
C ALA A 423 30.83 -11.30 36.65
N LEU A 424 30.28 -11.96 35.63
CA LEU A 424 28.85 -12.30 35.55
C LEU A 424 28.50 -13.60 36.29
N LYS A 425 29.46 -14.32 36.88
CA LYS A 425 29.20 -15.61 37.52
C LYS A 425 28.05 -15.53 38.53
N GLY A 426 27.05 -16.39 38.37
CA GLY A 426 25.84 -16.43 39.19
C GLY A 426 24.81 -15.32 38.91
N GLN A 427 25.09 -14.40 37.99
CA GLN A 427 24.15 -13.36 37.56
C GLN A 427 23.20 -13.88 36.47
N ALA A 428 22.06 -13.21 36.32
CA ALA A 428 21.14 -13.41 35.21
C ALA A 428 21.45 -12.42 34.08
N VAL A 429 21.43 -12.88 32.83
CA VAL A 429 21.49 -12.02 31.64
C VAL A 429 20.26 -12.34 30.79
N HIS A 430 19.43 -11.32 30.56
CA HIS A 430 18.19 -11.47 29.82
C HIS A 430 18.42 -11.23 28.33
N VAL A 431 17.79 -12.04 27.48
CA VAL A 431 17.92 -11.93 26.02
C VAL A 431 16.73 -12.61 25.34
N ARG A 432 16.34 -12.12 24.16
CA ARG A 432 15.35 -12.81 23.31
C ARG A 432 15.94 -14.07 22.68
N ARG A 433 15.14 -15.13 22.61
CA ARG A 433 15.55 -16.40 21.98
C ARG A 433 15.78 -16.24 20.48
N SER A 434 14.97 -15.43 19.79
CA SER A 434 15.08 -15.18 18.35
C SER A 434 16.25 -14.26 17.94
N SER A 435 16.92 -13.62 18.90
CA SER A 435 18.02 -12.69 18.63
C SER A 435 19.28 -13.40 18.14
N SER A 436 20.16 -12.67 17.43
CA SER A 436 21.49 -13.21 17.07
C SER A 436 22.38 -13.43 18.29
N HIS A 437 22.10 -12.75 19.39
CA HIS A 437 22.87 -12.78 20.63
C HIS A 437 22.69 -14.08 21.42
N PHE A 438 21.54 -14.75 21.25
CA PHE A 438 21.15 -15.89 22.11
C PHE A 438 22.17 -17.03 22.07
N ALA A 439 22.61 -17.42 20.86
CA ALA A 439 23.57 -18.50 20.69
C ALA A 439 24.93 -18.14 21.33
N THR A 440 25.48 -16.97 21.02
CA THR A 440 26.74 -16.46 21.58
C THR A 440 26.68 -16.39 23.11
N LEU A 441 25.58 -15.87 23.65
CA LEU A 441 25.38 -15.73 25.09
C LEU A 441 25.23 -17.08 25.78
N LYS A 442 24.55 -18.05 25.14
CA LYS A 442 24.40 -19.41 25.68
C LYS A 442 25.75 -20.13 25.77
N ASP A 443 26.58 -20.02 24.74
CA ASP A 443 27.93 -20.58 24.75
C ASP A 443 28.80 -19.94 25.84
N ALA A 444 28.78 -18.60 25.92
CA ALA A 444 29.51 -17.85 26.94
C ALA A 444 29.03 -18.18 28.37
N SER A 445 27.72 -18.40 28.56
CA SER A 445 27.12 -18.74 29.87
C SER A 445 27.65 -20.05 30.41
N THR A 446 27.84 -21.04 29.54
CA THR A 446 28.38 -22.36 29.88
C THR A 446 29.84 -22.26 30.31
N GLN A 447 30.60 -21.35 29.71
CA GLN A 447 32.03 -21.14 30.01
C GLN A 447 32.27 -20.30 31.27
N HIS A 448 31.41 -19.32 31.55
CA HIS A 448 31.64 -18.31 32.59
C HIS A 448 30.69 -18.41 33.81
N GLY A 449 29.71 -19.31 33.77
CA GLY A 449 28.87 -19.66 34.93
C GLY A 449 27.82 -18.62 35.30
N PHE A 450 27.31 -17.86 34.32
CA PHE A 450 26.14 -17.00 34.47
C PHE A 450 24.88 -17.68 33.88
N THR A 451 23.69 -17.16 34.17
CA THR A 451 22.42 -17.72 33.70
C THR A 451 21.83 -16.89 32.58
N VAL A 452 21.45 -17.54 31.48
CA VAL A 452 20.67 -16.89 30.41
C VAL A 452 19.18 -17.01 30.71
N VAL A 453 18.48 -15.88 30.78
CA VAL A 453 17.03 -15.80 30.99
C VAL A 453 16.37 -15.37 29.68
N GLU A 454 15.43 -16.17 29.19
CA GLU A 454 14.67 -15.85 27.97
C GLU A 454 13.71 -14.70 28.27
N ALA A 455 13.85 -13.60 27.53
CA ALA A 455 12.91 -12.48 27.55
C ALA A 455 11.73 -12.74 26.60
N PRO A 456 10.55 -12.15 26.85
CA PRO A 456 9.42 -12.20 25.91
C PRO A 456 9.79 -11.71 24.50
N GLU A 457 9.30 -12.39 23.47
CA GLU A 457 9.65 -12.10 22.06
C GLU A 457 9.04 -10.80 21.53
N ASP A 458 8.03 -10.27 22.22
CA ASP A 458 7.42 -8.97 21.96
C ASP A 458 8.22 -7.79 22.54
N GLN A 459 9.24 -8.04 23.39
CA GLN A 459 10.12 -7.01 23.94
C GLN A 459 11.38 -6.83 23.09
N ASP A 460 11.61 -5.64 22.55
CA ASP A 460 12.83 -5.34 21.79
C ASP A 460 14.06 -5.11 22.70
N ALA A 461 15.23 -4.89 22.08
CA ALA A 461 16.47 -4.74 22.85
C ALA A 461 16.42 -3.46 23.69
N GLU A 462 15.80 -2.41 23.16
CA GLU A 462 15.54 -1.13 23.79
C GLU A 462 14.69 -1.29 25.06
N THR A 463 13.61 -2.07 25.02
CA THR A 463 12.78 -2.41 26.18
C THR A 463 13.61 -3.11 27.27
N LEU A 464 14.50 -4.03 26.90
CA LEU A 464 15.38 -4.69 27.86
C LEU A 464 16.43 -3.73 28.45
N ILE A 465 16.92 -2.77 27.65
CA ILE A 465 17.81 -1.70 28.13
C ILE A 465 17.08 -0.82 29.15
N ASP A 466 15.81 -0.49 28.92
CA ASP A 466 14.97 0.25 29.89
C ASP A 466 14.78 -0.51 31.20
N GLN A 467 14.54 -1.82 31.13
CA GLN A 467 14.44 -2.65 32.33
C GLN A 467 15.76 -2.69 33.12
N VAL A 468 16.92 -2.70 32.45
CA VAL A 468 18.24 -2.57 33.12
C VAL A 468 18.38 -1.21 33.81
N ALA A 469 18.01 -0.14 33.10
CA ALA A 469 18.07 1.21 33.63
C ALA A 469 17.21 1.38 34.88
N ARG A 470 15.95 0.92 34.83
CA ARG A 470 14.99 0.93 35.95
C ARG A 470 15.36 -0.07 37.06
N GLY A 471 16.17 -1.08 36.75
CA GLY A 471 16.59 -2.10 37.69
C GLY A 471 15.66 -3.26 37.90
N GLU A 472 14.75 -3.45 36.95
CA GLU A 472 13.86 -4.60 36.88
C GLU A 472 14.65 -5.87 36.52
N ILE A 473 15.68 -5.73 35.67
CA ILE A 473 16.63 -6.80 35.34
C ILE A 473 18.08 -6.32 35.55
N PRO A 474 19.02 -7.22 35.87
CA PRO A 474 20.40 -6.82 36.17
C PRO A 474 21.23 -6.53 34.90
N PHE A 475 21.08 -7.36 33.86
CA PHE A 475 21.85 -7.27 32.63
C PHE A 475 21.02 -7.71 31.43
N THR A 476 21.28 -7.09 30.28
CA THR A 476 20.86 -7.56 28.97
C THR A 476 22.06 -7.59 28.02
N VAL A 477 21.89 -8.12 26.82
CA VAL A 477 22.86 -8.06 25.72
C VAL A 477 22.25 -7.36 24.52
N THR A 478 23.05 -6.54 23.85
CA THR A 478 22.64 -5.86 22.61
C THR A 478 23.84 -5.64 21.69
N ASP A 479 23.60 -5.22 20.45
CA ASP A 479 24.67 -4.77 19.58
C ASP A 479 25.13 -3.36 19.98
N SER A 480 26.43 -3.11 19.89
CA SER A 480 27.08 -1.86 20.33
C SER A 480 26.45 -0.59 19.75
N HIS A 481 25.97 -0.64 18.51
CA HIS A 481 25.29 0.49 17.86
C HIS A 481 23.91 0.81 18.44
N ILE A 482 23.17 -0.19 18.94
CA ILE A 482 21.88 0.03 19.62
C ILE A 482 22.13 0.74 20.94
N LEU A 483 23.07 0.24 21.74
CA LEU A 483 23.46 0.91 22.98
C LEU A 483 24.02 2.32 22.71
N ALA A 484 24.79 2.52 21.63
CA ALA A 484 25.28 3.84 21.26
C ALA A 484 24.14 4.79 20.91
N ALA A 485 23.11 4.33 20.19
CA ALA A 485 21.94 5.14 19.85
C ALA A 485 21.10 5.50 21.08
N GLU A 486 20.89 4.55 21.99
CA GLU A 486 20.23 4.79 23.27
C GLU A 486 20.95 5.89 24.08
N ARG A 487 22.28 5.76 24.20
CA ARG A 487 23.13 6.71 24.92
C ARG A 487 23.24 8.10 24.30
N VAL A 488 22.67 8.34 23.12
CA VAL A 488 22.51 9.70 22.59
C VAL A 488 21.51 10.49 23.45
N TYR A 489 20.57 9.81 24.12
CA TYR A 489 19.42 10.41 24.79
C TYR A 489 19.34 10.10 26.29
N ARG A 490 20.24 9.25 26.81
CA ARG A 490 20.25 8.80 28.21
C ARG A 490 21.67 8.53 28.70
N ASP A 491 21.87 8.65 30.01
CA ASP A 491 23.17 8.44 30.68
C ASP A 491 23.11 7.41 31.82
N ASP A 492 21.96 6.74 31.99
CA ASP A 492 21.66 5.80 33.09
C ASP A 492 22.05 4.33 32.78
N VAL A 493 22.57 4.05 31.59
CA VAL A 493 23.10 2.75 31.16
C VAL A 493 24.45 2.87 30.50
N GLU A 494 25.28 1.83 30.62
CA GLU A 494 26.61 1.77 30.01
C GLU A 494 26.96 0.38 29.49
N ALA A 495 27.97 0.33 28.63
CA ALA A 495 28.54 -0.93 28.17
C ALA A 495 29.38 -1.55 29.28
N GLY A 496 29.06 -2.80 29.64
CA GLY A 496 29.88 -3.62 30.52
C GLY A 496 31.02 -4.28 29.73
N VAL A 497 30.89 -5.58 29.49
CA VAL A 497 31.89 -6.39 28.75
C VAL A 497 31.36 -6.77 27.37
N THR A 498 32.25 -6.77 26.38
CA THR A 498 31.98 -7.27 25.03
C THR A 498 32.03 -8.80 24.99
N LEU A 499 31.04 -9.44 24.38
CA LEU A 499 31.08 -10.88 24.13
C LEU A 499 32.13 -11.19 23.04
N PRO A 500 32.88 -12.29 23.18
CA PRO A 500 33.81 -12.72 22.15
C PRO A 500 33.03 -13.10 20.88
N GLY A 501 33.18 -12.29 19.82
CA GLY A 501 32.55 -12.55 18.52
C GLY A 501 33.27 -13.66 17.75
N GLN A 502 32.50 -14.48 17.03
CA GLN A 502 33.04 -15.39 16.01
C GLN A 502 33.02 -14.70 14.63
N GLY A 503 34.20 -14.49 14.04
CA GLY A 503 34.35 -13.92 12.70
C GLY A 503 35.59 -13.02 12.55
N PRO A 504 36.05 -12.77 11.30
CA PRO A 504 37.16 -11.87 11.07
C PRO A 504 36.78 -10.42 11.43
N ARG A 505 37.55 -9.82 12.36
CA ARG A 505 37.42 -8.41 12.74
C ARG A 505 37.66 -7.52 11.52
N ALA A 506 36.65 -6.77 11.09
CA ALA A 506 36.75 -5.87 9.93
C ALA A 506 37.35 -4.49 10.29
N GLY A 507 38.33 -4.45 11.19
CA GLY A 507 38.99 -3.22 11.66
C GLY A 507 38.54 -2.74 13.05
N THR A 508 38.54 -1.43 13.27
CA THR A 508 38.23 -0.78 14.57
C THR A 508 36.73 -0.70 14.91
N GLU A 509 35.85 -1.27 14.08
CA GLU A 509 34.39 -1.03 14.13
C GLU A 509 33.56 -2.24 14.58
N GLY A 510 34.18 -3.39 14.90
CA GLY A 510 33.51 -4.55 15.49
C GLY A 510 33.69 -5.87 14.71
N HIS A 511 33.07 -6.94 15.19
CA HIS A 511 33.22 -8.30 14.64
C HIS A 511 32.04 -8.75 13.76
N HIS A 512 30.84 -8.26 14.02
CA HIS A 512 29.62 -8.72 13.33
C HIS A 512 29.16 -7.69 12.30
N GLY A 513 28.82 -8.14 11.09
CA GLY A 513 28.34 -7.28 10.02
C GLY A 513 26.81 -7.17 10.03
N ILE A 514 26.31 -5.94 9.93
CA ILE A 514 24.91 -5.61 9.63
C ILE A 514 24.80 -5.35 8.13
N ALA A 515 23.86 -6.02 7.46
CA ALA A 515 23.71 -5.95 6.01
C ALA A 515 22.24 -5.94 5.58
N PHE A 516 21.99 -5.53 4.33
CA PHE A 516 20.68 -5.69 3.72
C PHE A 516 20.45 -7.18 3.45
N ALA A 517 19.26 -7.69 3.73
CA ALA A 517 18.88 -9.04 3.31
C ALA A 517 17.86 -9.00 2.17
N VAL A 518 18.05 -9.88 1.19
CA VAL A 518 17.14 -10.10 0.06
C VAL A 518 16.85 -11.58 -0.08
N ARG A 519 15.83 -11.94 -0.85
CA ARG A 519 15.57 -13.35 -1.17
C ARG A 519 16.75 -13.92 -1.99
N PRO A 520 17.10 -15.22 -1.82
CA PRO A 520 18.25 -15.82 -2.54
C PRO A 520 18.21 -15.67 -4.06
N GLN A 521 17.03 -15.74 -4.67
CA GLN A 521 16.82 -15.59 -6.12
C GLN A 521 16.98 -14.16 -6.64
N ASN A 522 16.99 -13.15 -5.76
CA ASN A 522 17.12 -11.73 -6.13
C ASN A 522 18.60 -11.32 -6.33
N VAL A 523 19.29 -12.04 -7.21
CA VAL A 523 20.74 -11.93 -7.44
C VAL A 523 21.14 -10.55 -7.94
N LYS A 524 20.37 -9.95 -8.85
CA LYS A 524 20.70 -8.62 -9.40
C LYS A 524 20.48 -7.52 -8.36
N LEU A 525 19.42 -7.63 -7.55
CA LEU A 525 19.18 -6.69 -6.46
C LEU A 525 20.30 -6.75 -5.42
N ARG A 526 20.73 -7.96 -5.03
CA ARG A 526 21.89 -8.14 -4.14
C ARG A 526 23.14 -7.49 -4.72
N ALA A 527 23.48 -7.78 -5.98
CA ALA A 527 24.67 -7.22 -6.62
C ALA A 527 24.63 -5.69 -6.70
N PHE A 528 23.44 -5.12 -6.92
CA PHE A 528 23.25 -3.67 -6.83
C PHE A 528 23.52 -3.14 -5.41
N LEU A 529 22.98 -3.78 -4.38
CA LEU A 529 23.19 -3.39 -2.98
C LEU A 529 24.67 -3.50 -2.59
N ASP A 530 25.38 -4.53 -3.06
CA ASP A 530 26.82 -4.68 -2.86
C ASP A 530 27.60 -3.48 -3.44
N GLY A 531 27.30 -3.09 -4.68
CA GLY A 531 27.92 -1.92 -5.31
C GLY A 531 27.53 -0.60 -4.64
N PHE A 532 26.28 -0.49 -4.18
CA PHE A 532 25.79 0.66 -3.42
C PHE A 532 26.55 0.82 -2.10
N VAL A 533 26.65 -0.26 -1.31
CA VAL A 533 27.37 -0.25 -0.03
C VAL A 533 28.84 0.05 -0.26
N GLN A 534 29.48 -0.57 -1.26
CA GLN A 534 30.88 -0.29 -1.59
C GLN A 534 31.16 1.19 -1.90
N LYS A 535 30.21 1.88 -2.55
CA LYS A 535 30.32 3.30 -2.87
C LYS A 535 29.98 4.23 -1.70
N THR A 536 29.03 3.82 -0.86
CA THR A 536 28.41 4.71 0.15
C THR A 536 29.05 4.58 1.52
N TYR A 537 29.55 3.38 1.86
CA TYR A 537 30.17 3.10 3.15
C TYR A 537 31.33 4.06 3.43
N ARG A 538 31.31 4.71 4.61
CA ARG A 538 32.27 5.76 5.01
C ARG A 538 32.33 6.99 4.08
N GLY A 539 31.38 7.14 3.16
CA GLY A 539 31.19 8.37 2.39
C GLY A 539 30.51 9.48 3.22
N THR A 540 30.37 10.67 2.63
CA THR A 540 29.83 11.86 3.32
C THR A 540 28.43 11.63 3.90
N GLU A 541 27.48 11.17 3.10
CA GLU A 541 26.09 10.92 3.53
C GLU A 541 26.02 9.86 4.64
N TYR A 542 26.82 8.80 4.51
CA TYR A 542 26.94 7.74 5.52
C TYR A 542 27.46 8.30 6.84
N ASN A 543 28.57 9.05 6.82
CA ASN A 543 29.17 9.59 8.04
C ASN A 543 28.24 10.60 8.72
N LEU A 544 27.49 11.39 7.95
CA LEU A 544 26.49 12.30 8.49
C LEU A 544 25.35 11.54 9.19
N ALA A 545 24.84 10.47 8.57
CA ALA A 545 23.84 9.61 9.19
C ALA A 545 24.40 8.93 10.44
N ARG A 546 25.58 8.30 10.33
CA ARG A 546 26.24 7.60 11.44
C ARG A 546 26.45 8.53 12.64
N ARG A 547 26.97 9.74 12.42
CA ARG A 547 27.11 10.74 13.48
C ARG A 547 25.77 11.13 14.08
N ARG A 548 24.73 11.30 13.27
CA ARG A 548 23.40 11.70 13.75
C ARG A 548 22.76 10.68 14.69
N TYR A 549 22.94 9.39 14.43
CA TYR A 549 22.26 8.32 15.17
C TYR A 549 23.11 7.64 16.24
N PHE A 550 24.45 7.71 16.16
CA PHE A 550 25.33 6.97 17.08
C PHE A 550 26.39 7.85 17.77
N GLU A 551 26.46 9.16 17.48
CA GLU A 551 27.45 10.06 18.08
C GLU A 551 26.79 11.33 18.63
N GLY A 552 27.39 11.88 19.69
CA GLY A 552 26.90 13.09 20.36
C GLY A 552 25.94 12.80 21.51
N HIS A 553 25.50 13.87 22.19
CA HIS A 553 24.46 13.83 23.22
C HIS A 553 23.38 14.83 22.83
N ARG A 554 22.11 14.44 22.98
CA ARG A 554 20.94 15.27 22.72
C ARG A 554 20.12 15.41 23.99
N SER A 555 19.69 16.63 24.27
CA SER A 555 18.92 16.98 25.46
C SER A 555 17.50 16.39 25.47
N GLU A 556 16.97 16.04 24.30
CA GLU A 556 15.63 15.47 24.13
C GLU A 556 15.74 14.14 23.38
N ALA A 557 15.29 13.07 24.03
CA ALA A 557 14.96 11.83 23.34
C ALA A 557 13.93 12.10 22.24
N PRO A 558 13.96 11.41 21.09
CA PRO A 558 12.75 11.32 20.31
C PRO A 558 11.65 10.80 21.24
N ALA A 559 10.44 11.39 21.19
CA ALA A 559 9.27 10.83 21.86
C ALA A 559 9.34 9.32 21.68
N THR A 560 9.45 8.58 22.79
CA THR A 560 9.84 7.18 22.73
C THR A 560 8.94 6.47 21.74
N THR A 561 9.48 5.47 21.06
CA THR A 561 8.71 4.58 20.20
C THR A 561 7.44 4.13 20.92
N GLU A 562 7.53 3.92 22.25
CA GLU A 562 6.40 3.81 23.15
C GLU A 562 5.44 4.99 23.09
N GLU A 563 5.78 6.25 23.35
CA GLU A 563 4.81 7.36 23.24
C GLU A 563 4.14 7.48 21.86
N ALA A 564 4.86 7.36 20.74
CA ALA A 564 4.24 7.48 19.41
C ALA A 564 3.38 6.25 19.02
N VAL A 565 3.77 5.05 19.45
CA VAL A 565 3.01 3.80 19.23
C VAL A 565 1.87 3.65 20.24
N LEU A 566 2.05 4.09 21.49
CA LEU A 566 1.06 4.06 22.57
C LEU A 566 0.02 5.18 22.42
N THR A 567 0.39 6.36 21.91
CA THR A 567 -0.56 7.47 21.71
C THR A 567 -1.15 7.52 20.29
N GLY A 568 -0.50 6.89 19.30
CA GLY A 568 -0.88 6.98 17.89
C GLY A 568 -0.71 8.38 17.28
N ALA A 569 -0.07 9.31 17.98
CA ALA A 569 0.08 10.70 17.55
C ALA A 569 1.26 10.88 16.58
N ILE A 570 0.99 11.41 15.39
CA ILE A 570 1.97 11.73 14.34
C ILE A 570 2.15 13.23 14.11
N SER A 571 1.27 14.07 14.69
CA SER A 571 1.46 15.51 14.77
C SER A 571 0.81 16.12 16.02
N PRO A 572 1.23 17.32 16.44
CA PRO A 572 0.56 18.06 17.52
C PRO A 572 -0.89 18.46 17.21
N TYR A 573 -1.35 18.27 15.97
CA TYR A 573 -2.64 18.77 15.48
C TYR A 573 -3.57 17.65 15.03
N ASP A 574 -3.28 16.39 15.38
CA ASP A 574 -4.01 15.23 14.86
C ASP A 574 -5.52 15.32 15.07
N VAL A 575 -5.97 15.75 16.25
CA VAL A 575 -7.41 15.94 16.55
C VAL A 575 -8.07 16.94 15.60
N LEU A 576 -7.42 18.08 15.34
CA LEU A 576 -7.94 19.10 14.41
C LEU A 576 -7.94 18.58 12.97
N VAL A 577 -6.85 17.94 12.55
CA VAL A 577 -6.73 17.39 11.19
C VAL A 577 -7.74 16.26 10.98
N GLN A 578 -7.97 15.39 11.96
CA GLN A 578 -8.98 14.34 11.94
C GLN A 578 -10.39 14.92 11.75
N SER A 579 -10.78 15.89 12.57
CA SER A 579 -12.09 16.57 12.49
C SER A 579 -12.35 17.14 11.10
N TYR A 580 -11.40 17.94 10.58
CA TYR A 580 -11.58 18.55 9.27
C TYR A 580 -11.47 17.55 8.12
N SER A 581 -10.57 16.57 8.19
CA SER A 581 -10.42 15.56 7.15
C SER A 581 -11.67 14.69 7.04
N GLN A 582 -12.26 14.30 8.18
CA GLN A 582 -13.53 13.57 8.22
C GLN A 582 -14.66 14.38 7.57
N ARG A 583 -14.76 15.68 7.87
CA ARG A 583 -15.75 16.60 7.26
C ARG A 583 -15.65 16.64 5.73
N TYR A 584 -14.45 16.48 5.17
CA TYR A 584 -14.20 16.57 3.73
C TYR A 584 -13.99 15.22 3.02
N GLY A 585 -14.14 14.10 3.76
CA GLY A 585 -13.96 12.73 3.25
C GLY A 585 -12.53 12.47 2.78
N LEU A 586 -11.53 12.92 3.55
CA LEU A 586 -10.10 12.72 3.32
C LEU A 586 -9.50 11.91 4.47
N ASP A 587 -8.45 11.14 4.19
CA ASP A 587 -7.67 10.49 5.25
C ASP A 587 -6.82 11.53 5.97
N TRP A 588 -7.00 11.63 7.29
CA TRP A 588 -6.30 12.61 8.11
C TRP A 588 -4.79 12.41 8.11
N ARG A 589 -4.29 11.19 8.01
CA ARG A 589 -2.84 10.88 7.96
C ARG A 589 -2.23 11.39 6.67
N LEU A 590 -2.99 11.38 5.57
CA LEU A 590 -2.55 11.99 4.30
C LEU A 590 -2.44 13.51 4.45
N MET A 591 -3.43 14.12 5.11
CA MET A 591 -3.42 15.55 5.37
C MET A 591 -2.29 15.95 6.33
N VAL A 592 -1.99 15.16 7.36
CA VAL A 592 -0.80 15.35 8.20
C VAL A 592 0.49 15.20 7.39
N ALA A 593 0.57 14.21 6.50
CA ALA A 593 1.74 14.02 5.65
C ALA A 593 1.99 15.22 4.72
N GLN A 594 0.92 15.82 4.21
CA GLN A 594 0.96 17.07 3.46
C GLN A 594 1.35 18.25 4.34
N MET A 595 0.72 18.43 5.51
CA MET A 595 1.02 19.48 6.47
C MET A 595 2.51 19.50 6.87
N PHE A 596 3.09 18.31 7.08
CA PHE A 596 4.52 18.16 7.34
C PHE A 596 5.37 18.65 6.16
N GLN A 597 4.97 18.30 4.92
CA GLN A 597 5.67 18.74 3.71
C GLN A 597 5.68 20.26 3.57
N GLU A 598 4.59 20.91 4.00
CA GLU A 598 4.40 22.35 3.84
C GLU A 598 5.14 23.17 4.89
N SER A 599 5.03 22.80 6.17
CA SER A 599 5.49 23.65 7.28
C SER A 599 6.33 22.93 8.33
N ARG A 600 6.47 21.60 8.25
CA ARG A 600 6.95 20.77 9.36
C ARG A 600 6.24 21.09 10.68
N PHE A 601 4.92 21.32 10.59
CA PHE A 601 4.03 21.62 11.71
C PHE A 601 4.27 22.98 12.39
N ASP A 602 4.96 23.92 11.72
CA ASP A 602 5.09 25.30 12.20
C ASP A 602 3.87 26.14 11.77
N PRO A 603 2.99 26.55 12.70
CA PRO A 603 1.83 27.37 12.38
C PRO A 603 2.21 28.81 12.00
N ARG A 604 3.44 29.24 12.27
CA ARG A 604 3.93 30.58 11.92
C ARG A 604 4.77 30.58 10.64
N ALA A 605 4.92 29.44 9.98
CA ALA A 605 5.69 29.31 8.76
C ALA A 605 5.19 30.28 7.68
N ARG A 606 6.14 31.01 7.06
CA ARG A 606 5.89 31.91 5.94
C ARG A 606 6.89 31.61 4.83
N SER A 607 6.39 31.27 3.63
CA SER A 607 7.24 31.07 2.47
C SER A 607 7.70 32.40 1.87
N TRP A 608 8.77 32.35 1.08
CA TRP A 608 9.29 33.52 0.36
C TRP A 608 8.30 34.11 -0.65
N VAL A 609 7.35 33.31 -1.16
CA VAL A 609 6.24 33.77 -2.04
C VAL A 609 5.00 34.22 -1.27
N GLY A 610 5.01 34.15 0.07
CA GLY A 610 3.95 34.67 0.92
C GLY A 610 2.88 33.67 1.34
N ALA A 611 3.09 32.36 1.13
CA ALA A 611 2.24 31.30 1.67
C ALA A 611 2.36 31.25 3.21
N GLN A 612 1.28 30.91 3.92
CA GLN A 612 1.21 31.05 5.38
C GLN A 612 0.64 29.81 6.08
N GLY A 613 1.15 29.54 7.28
CA GLY A 613 0.57 28.59 8.23
C GLY A 613 0.90 27.13 7.94
N LEU A 614 0.22 26.24 8.67
CA LEU A 614 0.50 24.80 8.68
C LEU A 614 0.45 24.16 7.29
N PHE A 615 -0.47 24.63 6.45
CA PHE A 615 -0.70 24.12 5.10
C PHE A 615 -0.15 25.03 3.99
N GLN A 616 0.59 26.08 4.36
CA GLN A 616 1.15 27.07 3.42
C GLN A 616 0.12 27.51 2.37
N VAL A 617 -1.06 27.94 2.85
CA VAL A 617 -2.11 28.45 1.96
C VAL A 617 -1.77 29.90 1.59
N MET A 618 -2.02 30.28 0.34
CA MET A 618 -1.87 31.68 -0.09
C MET A 618 -2.96 32.55 0.55
N PRO A 619 -2.67 33.78 1.05
CA PRO A 619 -3.67 34.63 1.67
C PRO A 619 -4.90 34.93 0.80
N GLY A 620 -4.70 35.08 -0.51
CA GLY A 620 -5.80 35.24 -1.47
C GLY A 620 -6.71 34.02 -1.51
N THR A 621 -6.13 32.82 -1.61
CA THR A 621 -6.87 31.54 -1.55
C THR A 621 -7.56 31.36 -0.20
N GLY A 622 -6.89 31.69 0.92
CA GLY A 622 -7.51 31.69 2.25
C GLY A 622 -8.76 32.55 2.28
N LYS A 623 -8.68 33.78 1.78
CA LYS A 623 -9.81 34.72 1.71
C LYS A 623 -10.96 34.19 0.86
N GLU A 624 -10.68 33.61 -0.31
CA GLU A 624 -11.69 32.96 -1.17
C GLU A 624 -12.38 31.79 -0.46
N LEU A 625 -11.64 31.06 0.38
CA LEU A 625 -12.16 29.95 1.16
C LEU A 625 -12.90 30.37 2.43
N GLY A 626 -12.82 31.66 2.81
CA GLY A 626 -13.46 32.22 4.01
C GLY A 626 -12.55 32.33 5.24
N PHE A 627 -11.24 32.16 5.10
CA PHE A 627 -10.26 32.20 6.19
C PHE A 627 -9.36 33.43 6.09
N ARG A 628 -9.03 34.04 7.24
CA ARG A 628 -8.23 35.28 7.27
C ARG A 628 -6.96 35.19 8.12
N LYS A 629 -6.93 34.29 9.12
CA LYS A 629 -5.76 34.07 9.98
C LYS A 629 -5.22 32.67 9.71
N LEU A 630 -4.36 32.51 8.71
CA LEU A 630 -3.87 31.19 8.29
C LEU A 630 -2.81 30.64 9.25
N GLU A 631 -2.23 31.50 10.08
CA GLU A 631 -1.29 31.17 11.15
C GLU A 631 -1.97 30.62 12.42
N ASP A 632 -3.29 30.79 12.53
CA ASP A 632 -4.10 30.14 13.55
C ASP A 632 -4.27 28.66 13.16
N PRO A 633 -3.89 27.68 14.00
CA PRO A 633 -3.91 26.27 13.62
C PRO A 633 -5.28 25.78 13.13
N GLU A 634 -6.36 26.20 13.79
CA GLU A 634 -7.72 25.77 13.42
C GLU A 634 -8.11 26.29 12.03
N GLN A 635 -7.97 27.60 11.79
CA GLN A 635 -8.27 28.20 10.49
C GLN A 635 -7.31 27.71 9.38
N GLY A 636 -6.02 27.59 9.68
CA GLY A 636 -5.00 27.14 8.72
C GLY A 636 -5.21 25.69 8.27
N ILE A 637 -5.51 24.78 9.20
CA ILE A 637 -5.83 23.38 8.89
C ILE A 637 -7.13 23.31 8.11
N HIS A 638 -8.18 24.01 8.54
CA HIS A 638 -9.46 24.00 7.82
C HIS A 638 -9.29 24.51 6.39
N ALA A 639 -8.55 25.61 6.20
CA ALA A 639 -8.25 26.15 4.89
C ALA A 639 -7.52 25.14 3.99
N GLY A 640 -6.46 24.51 4.49
CA GLY A 640 -5.68 23.53 3.73
C GLY A 640 -6.49 22.30 3.31
N VAL A 641 -7.23 21.70 4.24
CA VAL A 641 -8.07 20.52 3.98
C VAL A 641 -9.21 20.86 3.01
N LYS A 642 -9.88 22.01 3.20
CA LYS A 642 -10.93 22.47 2.28
C LYS A 642 -10.39 22.76 0.88
N TYR A 643 -9.20 23.36 0.78
CA TYR A 643 -8.57 23.63 -0.50
C TYR A 643 -8.22 22.34 -1.24
N MET A 644 -7.65 21.37 -0.53
CA MET A 644 -7.35 20.05 -1.08
C MET A 644 -8.61 19.35 -1.60
N HIS A 645 -9.70 19.39 -0.84
CA HIS A 645 -11.01 18.89 -1.28
C HIS A 645 -11.49 19.58 -2.57
N GLN A 646 -11.38 20.91 -2.66
CA GLN A 646 -11.74 21.65 -3.87
C GLN A 646 -10.87 21.26 -5.07
N LEU A 647 -9.56 21.12 -4.90
CA LEU A 647 -8.66 20.70 -5.96
C LEU A 647 -9.01 19.31 -6.50
N ILE A 648 -9.31 18.36 -5.62
CA ILE A 648 -9.79 17.02 -6.00
C ILE A 648 -11.07 17.12 -6.83
N GLY A 649 -12.01 17.99 -6.45
CA GLY A 649 -13.28 18.20 -7.15
C GLY A 649 -13.13 18.88 -8.52
N ARG A 650 -12.03 19.61 -8.76
CA ARG A 650 -11.71 20.21 -10.07
C ARG A 650 -11.10 19.21 -11.05
N ILE A 651 -10.62 18.07 -10.57
CA ILE A 651 -10.15 16.99 -11.43
C ILE A 651 -11.36 16.18 -11.93
N ALA A 652 -11.37 15.88 -13.22
CA ALA A 652 -12.50 15.23 -13.88
C ALA A 652 -12.95 13.95 -13.14
N PRO A 653 -14.25 13.78 -12.86
CA PRO A 653 -14.74 12.73 -11.99
C PRO A 653 -14.52 11.32 -12.53
N GLU A 654 -14.35 11.17 -13.85
CA GLU A 654 -14.04 9.92 -14.54
C GLU A 654 -12.65 9.36 -14.23
N ILE A 655 -11.75 10.18 -13.69
CA ILE A 655 -10.41 9.77 -13.31
C ILE A 655 -10.49 9.01 -11.98
N PRO A 656 -9.86 7.83 -11.85
CA PRO A 656 -9.88 7.08 -10.60
C PRO A 656 -9.45 7.95 -9.42
N PHE A 657 -10.17 7.86 -8.31
CA PHE A 657 -10.00 8.77 -7.17
C PHE A 657 -8.54 8.86 -6.69
N LYS A 658 -7.84 7.72 -6.61
CA LYS A 658 -6.40 7.63 -6.33
C LYS A 658 -5.56 8.58 -7.17
N GLN A 659 -5.87 8.68 -8.47
CA GLN A 659 -5.15 9.54 -9.41
C GLN A 659 -5.59 10.99 -9.25
N ARG A 660 -6.88 11.27 -9.02
CA ARG A 660 -7.35 12.63 -8.73
C ARG A 660 -6.67 13.21 -7.50
N LEU A 661 -6.44 12.40 -6.47
CA LEU A 661 -5.72 12.81 -5.28
C LEU A 661 -4.28 13.20 -5.60
N ARG A 662 -3.57 12.41 -6.42
CA ARG A 662 -2.21 12.72 -6.87
C ARG A 662 -2.15 13.99 -7.71
N PHE A 663 -3.10 14.15 -8.65
CA PHE A 663 -3.23 15.37 -9.44
C PHE A 663 -3.55 16.58 -8.57
N ALA A 664 -4.38 16.42 -7.54
CA ALA A 664 -4.68 17.48 -6.58
C ALA A 664 -3.46 17.87 -5.74
N LEU A 665 -2.67 16.91 -5.25
CA LEU A 665 -1.41 17.19 -4.55
C LEU A 665 -0.42 17.95 -5.45
N ALA A 666 -0.27 17.51 -6.71
CA ALA A 666 0.54 18.24 -7.68
C ALA A 666 -0.01 19.64 -7.98
N SER A 667 -1.32 19.79 -8.04
CA SER A 667 -2.01 21.08 -8.27
C SER A 667 -1.91 22.00 -7.06
N TYR A 668 -1.82 21.45 -5.86
CA TYR A 668 -1.60 22.20 -4.63
C TYR A 668 -0.24 22.89 -4.67
N ASN A 669 0.80 22.15 -5.09
CA ASN A 669 2.16 22.66 -5.17
C ASN A 669 2.41 23.55 -6.40
N ALA A 670 1.99 23.13 -7.59
CA ALA A 670 2.36 23.76 -8.85
C ALA A 670 1.18 24.44 -9.57
N GLY A 671 -0.03 24.43 -9.00
CA GLY A 671 -1.21 24.97 -9.64
C GLY A 671 -1.86 24.02 -10.66
N LEU A 672 -3.20 24.04 -10.71
CA LEU A 672 -4.00 23.17 -11.59
C LEU A 672 -3.65 23.35 -13.08
N GLY A 673 -3.38 24.58 -13.52
CA GLY A 673 -3.07 24.89 -14.92
C GLY A 673 -1.86 24.09 -15.44
N HIS A 674 -0.78 24.04 -14.68
CA HIS A 674 0.42 23.28 -15.05
C HIS A 674 0.19 21.77 -15.06
N VAL A 675 -0.62 21.25 -14.13
CA VAL A 675 -1.00 19.83 -14.12
C VAL A 675 -1.84 19.48 -15.35
N LEU A 676 -2.77 20.35 -15.76
CA LEU A 676 -3.55 20.16 -16.99
C LEU A 676 -2.67 20.22 -18.24
N ASP A 677 -1.65 21.09 -18.26
CA ASP A 677 -0.67 21.15 -19.34
C ASP A 677 0.13 19.84 -19.43
N ALA A 678 0.57 19.29 -18.29
CA ALA A 678 1.28 18.02 -18.25
C ALA A 678 0.39 16.84 -18.65
N ARG A 679 -0.91 16.85 -18.31
CA ARG A 679 -1.85 15.82 -18.78
C ARG A 679 -2.00 15.83 -20.31
N ARG A 680 -2.13 17.02 -20.92
CA ARG A 680 -2.17 17.16 -22.37
C ARG A 680 -0.87 16.71 -23.02
N LEU A 681 0.27 17.12 -22.46
CA LEU A 681 1.58 16.69 -22.94
C LEU A 681 1.76 15.17 -22.79
N ALA A 682 1.30 14.55 -21.71
CA ALA A 682 1.34 13.09 -21.55
C ALA A 682 0.57 12.38 -22.67
N GLN A 683 -0.64 12.86 -22.98
CA GLN A 683 -1.43 12.35 -24.10
C GLN A 683 -0.70 12.49 -25.45
N GLU A 684 -0.07 13.65 -25.70
CA GLU A 684 0.76 13.87 -26.91
C GLU A 684 1.95 12.91 -27.01
N GLN A 685 2.51 12.49 -25.87
CA GLN A 685 3.60 11.51 -25.79
C GLN A 685 3.11 10.04 -25.84
N GLY A 686 1.80 9.80 -25.99
CA GLY A 686 1.21 8.47 -25.94
C GLY A 686 1.21 7.83 -24.54
N TRP A 687 1.35 8.63 -23.49
CA TRP A 687 1.19 8.21 -22.10
C TRP A 687 -0.24 8.40 -21.61
N ASP A 688 -0.62 7.68 -20.57
CA ASP A 688 -1.97 7.76 -19.99
C ASP A 688 -2.16 9.09 -19.24
N PRO A 689 -3.01 10.02 -19.71
CA PRO A 689 -3.21 11.33 -19.08
C PRO A 689 -4.03 11.25 -17.79
N ASN A 690 -4.56 10.09 -17.44
CA ASN A 690 -5.35 9.84 -16.23
C ASN A 690 -4.56 9.11 -15.15
N ARG A 691 -3.28 8.79 -15.41
CA ARG A 691 -2.38 8.14 -14.47
C ARG A 691 -1.21 9.07 -14.12
N TRP A 692 -0.91 9.23 -12.84
CA TRP A 692 0.21 10.06 -12.39
C TRP A 692 1.56 9.38 -12.64
N PHE A 693 1.86 8.31 -11.87
CA PHE A 693 3.14 7.63 -11.93
C PHE A 693 3.37 6.91 -13.27
N GLY A 694 4.58 7.04 -13.78
CA GLY A 694 5.01 6.48 -15.06
C GLY A 694 4.43 7.20 -16.29
N ASN A 695 3.60 8.23 -16.11
CA ASN A 695 2.88 8.92 -17.18
C ASN A 695 2.92 10.44 -16.99
N VAL A 696 1.93 11.06 -16.34
CA VAL A 696 1.85 12.53 -16.22
C VAL A 696 3.03 13.12 -15.45
N GLU A 697 3.62 12.41 -14.48
CA GLU A 697 4.83 12.89 -13.80
C GLU A 697 6.01 13.10 -14.76
N LYS A 698 6.14 12.26 -15.79
CA LYS A 698 7.19 12.41 -16.82
C LYS A 698 6.94 13.67 -17.63
N ALA A 699 5.68 13.95 -17.95
CA ALA A 699 5.29 15.17 -18.65
C ALA A 699 5.52 16.42 -17.80
N MET A 700 5.31 16.37 -16.49
CA MET A 700 5.68 17.46 -15.57
C MET A 700 7.17 17.78 -15.70
N LEU A 701 8.06 16.78 -15.68
CA LEU A 701 9.51 16.99 -15.84
C LEU A 701 9.86 17.63 -17.21
N LEU A 702 9.10 17.31 -18.26
CA LEU A 702 9.27 17.92 -19.58
C LEU A 702 8.89 19.40 -19.61
N LEU A 703 7.97 19.87 -18.75
CA LEU A 703 7.59 21.29 -18.65
C LEU A 703 8.71 22.20 -18.10
N GLU A 704 9.85 21.63 -17.70
CA GLU A 704 11.06 22.41 -17.40
C GLU A 704 11.85 22.78 -18.67
N LYS A 705 11.58 22.10 -19.80
CA LYS A 705 12.36 22.25 -21.04
C LYS A 705 11.71 23.26 -21.98
N PRO A 706 12.47 24.21 -22.56
CA PRO A 706 11.93 25.25 -23.46
C PRO A 706 11.09 24.74 -24.63
N GLN A 707 11.48 23.61 -25.22
CA GLN A 707 10.77 22.99 -26.33
C GLN A 707 9.34 22.55 -25.98
N HIS A 708 9.06 22.26 -24.71
CA HIS A 708 7.75 21.83 -24.24
C HIS A 708 6.98 22.99 -23.60
N TYR A 709 7.60 23.75 -22.69
CA TYR A 709 6.85 24.79 -21.96
C TYR A 709 6.43 25.97 -22.83
N ARG A 710 7.13 26.27 -23.94
CA ARG A 710 6.73 27.34 -24.87
C ARG A 710 5.42 27.02 -25.60
N ARG A 711 5.06 25.74 -25.68
CA ARG A 711 3.80 25.25 -26.27
C ARG A 711 2.71 25.02 -25.22
N ALA A 712 3.09 25.02 -23.95
CA ALA A 712 2.17 24.85 -22.83
C ALA A 712 1.37 26.14 -22.60
N ARG A 713 0.11 26.02 -22.18
CA ARG A 713 -0.78 27.18 -22.02
C ARG A 713 -0.35 28.07 -20.84
N HIS A 714 0.18 27.45 -19.80
CA HIS A 714 0.62 28.09 -18.57
C HIS A 714 2.14 28.27 -18.52
N GLY A 715 2.86 27.89 -19.58
CA GLY A 715 4.30 28.15 -19.71
C GLY A 715 5.17 27.27 -18.82
N TYR A 716 6.31 27.84 -18.41
CA TYR A 716 7.33 27.16 -17.61
C TYR A 716 6.78 26.68 -16.27
N CYS A 717 7.06 25.43 -15.94
CA CYS A 717 6.85 24.87 -14.62
C CYS A 717 8.15 24.20 -14.17
N ARG A 718 8.55 24.39 -12.92
CA ARG A 718 9.61 23.58 -12.32
C ARG A 718 9.05 22.23 -11.93
N GLY A 719 8.76 21.39 -12.93
CA GLY A 719 8.00 20.15 -12.76
C GLY A 719 8.61 19.11 -11.83
N SER A 720 9.92 19.19 -11.55
CA SER A 720 10.57 18.36 -10.53
C SER A 720 10.03 18.59 -9.11
N GLU A 721 9.60 19.82 -8.78
CA GLU A 721 9.03 20.15 -7.47
C GLU A 721 7.71 19.39 -7.18
N PRO A 722 6.66 19.47 -8.02
CA PRO A 722 5.42 18.74 -7.79
C PRO A 722 5.57 17.22 -7.90
N VAL A 723 6.49 16.72 -8.74
CA VAL A 723 6.81 15.29 -8.82
C VAL A 723 7.38 14.80 -7.49
N LYS A 724 8.37 15.53 -6.95
CA LYS A 724 8.94 15.23 -5.64
C LYS A 724 7.90 15.36 -4.53
N TYR A 725 7.11 16.43 -4.54
CA TYR A 725 6.06 16.71 -3.56
C TYR A 725 5.03 15.57 -3.45
N VAL A 726 4.48 15.10 -4.58
CA VAL A 726 3.54 13.96 -4.60
C VAL A 726 4.22 12.69 -4.07
N SER A 727 5.45 12.43 -4.51
CA SER A 727 6.19 11.23 -4.08
C SER A 727 6.47 11.24 -2.57
N GLU A 728 6.97 12.35 -2.03
CA GLU A 728 7.33 12.48 -0.60
C GLU A 728 6.10 12.37 0.29
N ILE A 729 4.98 13.02 -0.08
CA ILE A 729 3.73 12.91 0.69
C ILE A 729 3.19 11.49 0.65
N GLN A 730 3.21 10.81 -0.50
CA GLN A 730 2.69 9.43 -0.56
C GLN A 730 3.57 8.43 0.19
N THR A 731 4.89 8.56 0.10
CA THR A 731 5.81 7.77 0.92
C THR A 731 5.59 8.05 2.40
N ARG A 732 5.43 9.34 2.78
CA ARG A 732 5.17 9.73 4.17
C ARG A 732 3.87 9.17 4.70
N TYR A 733 2.81 9.34 3.93
CA TYR A 733 1.49 8.81 4.22
C TYR A 733 1.52 7.29 4.43
N GLY A 734 2.06 6.52 3.48
CA GLY A 734 2.12 5.06 3.63
C GLY A 734 2.84 4.67 4.92
N ASN A 735 3.96 5.32 5.20
CA ASN A 735 4.70 5.05 6.42
C ASN A 735 3.95 5.43 7.70
N TYR A 736 3.13 6.49 7.71
CA TYR A 736 2.21 6.77 8.82
C TYR A 736 1.17 5.66 9.00
N ILE A 737 0.63 5.11 7.91
CA ILE A 737 -0.28 3.94 7.98
C ILE A 737 0.39 2.72 8.63
N ALA A 738 1.70 2.56 8.44
CA ALA A 738 2.45 1.42 8.98
C ALA A 738 2.72 1.56 10.49
N VAL A 739 2.74 2.77 11.03
CA VAL A 739 3.09 3.04 12.45
C VAL A 739 1.85 3.34 13.29
N VAL A 740 0.88 4.05 12.73
CA VAL A 740 -0.40 4.36 13.38
C VAL A 740 -1.41 3.29 12.97
N GLN A 741 -1.35 2.14 13.62
CA GLN A 741 -2.43 1.16 13.60
C GLN A 741 -3.21 1.25 14.92
N HIS A 742 -4.54 1.38 14.75
CA HIS A 742 -5.60 1.62 15.74
C HIS A 742 -5.97 3.10 15.95
#